data_AF-A0AAV0ND07-F1
#
_entry.id   AF-A0AAV0ND07-F1
#
_cell.length_a   1.000
_cell.length_b   1.000
_cell.length_c   1.000
_cell.angle_alpha   90.00
_cell.angle_beta   90.00
_cell.angle_gamma   90.00
#
_symmetry.space_group_name_H-M   'P 1'
#
loop_
_entity.id
_entity.type
_entity.pdbx_description
1 polymer ?
#
loop_
_entity_poly.entity_id
_entity_poly.type
_entity_poly.pdbx_seq_one_letter_code
_entity_poly.pdbx_strand_id
1 'polypeptide(L)'
;MLADRVKLKLVKCKEKTCCNSPHQHSLYAIYGNYIETNYFTKHCSRSQTGKRKANLVGTRGSKKAILFVFNIFQIILTPIEARKLIHKNSSFILYSFLKHCYKLQPKNQFASSPYSLILTISSSNQPSFPLLITMDFRGSLPPQKALPPPRAPMPPPSRQLMRGGGGGYGEQQQHRGGGNMMMMSDDNVMMKQIVATHAPDGREVDVKPLLVLVEDILNRATLQVDTTLSQPMQAKNEIEDKAYQINQVSMLEALSYTIDRVSKEIAYKALGGADAHSTTVAIFETLASFPWDAKLVLTLAAFALHYGEFWLLAQIYSSNQLAKAMATLRQLPMIMEHSGPLKPRFDALNKLIKAMVEVTRCMVQFKELPPSYISEDVPALTQAMTHIPTAVYWTIRSVVACANQITLLTTMGHEYALSTTEAWELSSLEHKLTNICDHLKQQLGSCYQHIDDKKNVETFRMLVELFEMTHIDNMKILKALIHARDDPMPIVDGSTKRKVTLEVLRRKNVLLLISDLNISHDELSILEQIYNESRIHTTRLDSQYEVIWIPVVDPSIVWTEAMHKQFETLQSTMPWYTVSHPSVIEKAVVRYIREKWHFRNKAILVVLDPQGRVVSPNAIHMMWIWGSNAFPFTSLREESLWREEAWRLELLVNGIDPMILNWIKDGKYIFLYGGDDVEWVRKFTNTARAVALASRIPLEMAYVGKSTKKELVRRVLATITVEKLSYFWQDPTMIWFFWTRLESMLFSKIQQGKLDDHDPMMLEIKKLLSYDKEGGWAVLSKGSNIISNGHGNTVLTTLVEYDLWKEEIPVKGFDLAYDDHHKKVHGVTYPCCRFEFPNTAGRIPEGMKCPECHRYMEKYTTFLCCHDEGHPTASPFRGEL
;
A
#
# COMPACT_ATOMS: atom_id res chain seq x y z
N MET A 1 31.47 33.51 -36.89
CA MET A 1 30.01 33.51 -37.16
C MET A 1 29.33 34.02 -35.89
N LEU A 2 28.47 35.07 -35.91
CA LEU A 2 27.15 35.20 -36.58
C LEU A 2 26.09 34.26 -35.95
N ALA A 3 24.83 34.64 -35.68
CA ALA A 3 24.16 35.96 -35.62
C ALA A 3 22.70 35.81 -35.08
N ASP A 4 22.00 36.79 -34.45
CA ASP A 4 22.48 37.88 -33.58
C ASP A 4 21.34 38.53 -32.72
N ARG A 5 21.72 39.55 -31.94
CA ARG A 5 21.07 40.43 -30.95
C ARG A 5 19.72 41.16 -31.25
N VAL A 6 18.86 41.19 -30.19
CA VAL A 6 18.17 42.36 -29.55
C VAL A 6 17.13 43.23 -30.32
N LYS A 7 15.88 43.33 -29.75
CA LYS A 7 15.00 44.53 -29.51
C LYS A 7 13.56 44.07 -29.21
N LEU A 8 12.71 44.58 -28.29
CA LEU A 8 12.60 45.81 -27.46
C LEU A 8 11.81 47.00 -28.09
N LYS A 9 10.48 47.03 -27.84
CA LYS A 9 9.53 48.17 -27.68
C LYS A 9 8.13 47.56 -27.39
N LEU A 10 7.23 47.99 -26.50
CA LEU A 10 6.92 49.27 -25.84
C LEU A 10 6.07 50.26 -26.68
N VAL A 11 4.74 50.15 -26.55
CA VAL A 11 3.73 51.21 -26.83
C VAL A 11 2.69 51.20 -25.71
N LYS A 12 2.22 52.37 -25.27
CA LYS A 12 1.20 52.53 -24.22
C LYS A 12 0.33 53.76 -24.52
N CYS A 13 -0.95 53.57 -24.83
CA CYS A 13 -1.99 54.59 -24.95
C CYS A 13 -3.28 53.97 -24.37
N LYS A 14 -4.02 54.48 -23.38
CA LYS A 14 -4.10 55.79 -22.67
C LYS A 14 -5.24 56.73 -23.12
N GLU A 15 -6.47 56.22 -23.04
CA GLU A 15 -7.75 56.91 -22.79
C GLU A 15 -8.59 55.90 -21.96
N LYS A 16 -9.24 56.16 -20.82
CA LYS A 16 -9.76 57.33 -20.07
C LYS A 16 -11.23 57.71 -20.40
N THR A 17 -12.02 57.77 -19.32
CA THR A 17 -13.36 58.41 -19.14
C THR A 17 -14.64 57.81 -19.76
N CYS A 18 -15.51 57.35 -18.84
CA CYS A 18 -16.93 57.74 -18.68
C CYS A 18 -18.09 56.98 -19.38
N CYS A 19 -18.93 56.42 -18.50
CA CYS A 19 -20.40 56.58 -18.42
C CYS A 19 -21.38 55.65 -19.18
N ASN A 20 -22.52 55.49 -18.50
CA ASN A 20 -23.87 55.09 -18.95
C ASN A 20 -24.18 53.62 -19.31
N SER A 21 -25.00 53.02 -18.44
CA SER A 21 -26.11 52.12 -18.77
C SER A 21 -27.40 52.96 -18.97
N PRO A 22 -28.62 52.40 -19.10
CA PRO A 22 -29.05 51.02 -19.46
C PRO A 22 -30.06 51.03 -20.65
N HIS A 23 -30.79 49.92 -20.85
CA HIS A 23 -32.02 49.77 -21.65
C HIS A 23 -31.91 49.83 -23.20
N GLN A 24 -32.82 49.25 -24.01
CA GLN A 24 -33.76 48.10 -23.88
C GLN A 24 -34.37 47.84 -25.30
N HIS A 25 -35.18 46.78 -25.44
CA HIS A 25 -36.11 46.51 -26.55
C HIS A 25 -35.52 46.04 -27.90
N SER A 26 -36.23 45.31 -28.76
CA SER A 26 -37.15 44.14 -28.61
C SER A 26 -37.81 43.86 -29.97
N LEU A 27 -38.09 42.60 -30.33
CA LEU A 27 -39.33 42.23 -31.06
C LEU A 27 -39.53 40.71 -31.15
N TYR A 28 -40.63 40.21 -30.53
CA TYR A 28 -41.63 39.22 -31.03
C TYR A 28 -41.17 37.84 -31.59
N ALA A 29 -41.96 36.75 -31.68
CA ALA A 29 -43.25 36.27 -31.12
C ALA A 29 -43.52 34.87 -31.79
N ILE A 30 -44.52 34.00 -31.53
CA ILE A 30 -45.65 33.78 -30.59
C ILE A 30 -46.01 32.27 -30.73
N TYR A 31 -46.54 31.48 -29.79
CA TYR A 31 -46.84 31.63 -28.35
C TYR A 31 -46.90 30.23 -27.68
N GLY A 32 -46.89 30.17 -26.34
CA GLY A 32 -47.28 28.98 -25.56
C GLY A 32 -46.22 27.88 -25.45
N ASN A 33 -46.54 26.67 -24.96
CA ASN A 33 -47.76 26.20 -24.27
C ASN A 33 -47.44 24.86 -23.53
N TYR A 34 -48.11 24.42 -22.45
CA TYR A 34 -49.20 24.99 -21.66
C TYR A 34 -49.24 24.33 -20.25
N ILE A 35 -49.51 25.12 -19.19
CA ILE A 35 -50.14 24.77 -17.89
C ILE A 35 -49.62 23.59 -17.02
N GLU A 36 -49.58 23.65 -15.68
CA GLU A 36 -49.22 24.69 -14.69
C GLU A 36 -49.39 24.14 -13.25
N THR A 37 -48.42 24.41 -12.35
CA THR A 37 -48.50 24.76 -10.89
C THR A 37 -49.55 24.07 -9.95
N ASN A 38 -49.73 24.33 -8.65
CA ASN A 38 -49.20 25.27 -7.62
C ASN A 38 -49.34 24.56 -6.22
N TYR A 39 -49.23 25.08 -4.99
CA TYR A 39 -49.07 26.43 -4.41
C TYR A 39 -48.48 26.34 -2.96
N PHE A 40 -48.79 27.30 -2.08
CA PHE A 40 -48.50 27.38 -0.63
C PHE A 40 -47.02 27.66 -0.24
N THR A 41 -46.68 28.58 0.68
CA THR A 41 -47.44 29.69 1.33
C THR A 41 -46.47 30.79 1.81
N LYS A 42 -46.97 31.93 2.31
CA LYS A 42 -46.12 33.02 2.86
C LYS A 42 -46.84 33.82 3.97
N HIS A 43 -46.04 34.50 4.81
CA HIS A 43 -46.34 35.61 5.74
C HIS A 43 -46.63 35.38 7.25
N CYS A 44 -45.80 36.07 8.04
CA CYS A 44 -46.09 36.93 9.20
C CYS A 44 -45.73 36.52 10.65
N SER A 45 -45.31 37.57 11.37
CA SER A 45 -45.31 37.81 12.84
C SER A 45 -44.11 37.42 13.70
N ARG A 46 -43.60 38.48 14.35
CA ARG A 46 -42.47 38.62 15.28
C ARG A 46 -42.57 37.81 16.60
N SER A 47 -41.40 37.32 17.03
CA SER A 47 -40.76 37.51 18.35
C SER A 47 -41.27 36.86 19.67
N GLN A 48 -40.26 36.58 20.52
CA GLN A 48 -40.25 36.47 22.00
C GLN A 48 -40.57 35.11 22.70
N THR A 49 -39.64 34.77 23.61
CA THR A 49 -39.78 34.05 24.90
C THR A 49 -40.55 32.71 24.99
N GLY A 50 -39.79 31.61 25.05
CA GLY A 50 -39.28 31.09 26.33
C GLY A 50 -40.17 30.22 27.25
N LYS A 51 -39.63 29.02 27.58
CA LYS A 51 -39.81 28.19 28.80
C LYS A 51 -41.09 27.34 29.01
N ARG A 52 -40.82 26.06 29.34
CA ARG A 52 -41.46 25.16 30.32
C ARG A 52 -42.75 24.38 29.97
N LYS A 53 -42.54 23.05 29.88
CA LYS A 53 -43.14 21.95 30.68
C LYS A 53 -44.67 21.70 30.72
N ALA A 54 -44.97 20.41 30.52
CA ALA A 54 -45.89 19.53 31.29
C ALA A 54 -47.28 19.17 30.72
N ASN A 55 -47.51 17.85 30.78
CA ASN A 55 -48.75 17.04 30.68
C ASN A 55 -49.91 17.64 31.55
N LEU A 56 -51.20 17.29 31.41
CA LEU A 56 -51.82 15.94 31.41
C LEU A 56 -53.24 15.89 30.76
N VAL A 57 -53.58 14.71 30.20
CA VAL A 57 -54.88 13.98 30.23
C VAL A 57 -56.21 14.61 29.70
N GLY A 58 -56.76 13.95 28.66
CA GLY A 58 -58.19 13.56 28.55
C GLY A 58 -59.23 14.56 27.98
N THR A 59 -60.35 14.15 27.33
CA THR A 59 -60.80 12.84 26.80
C THR A 59 -61.85 13.00 25.66
N ARG A 60 -62.03 11.95 24.83
CA ARG A 60 -63.25 11.62 24.02
C ARG A 60 -63.86 12.66 23.04
N GLY A 61 -63.35 12.70 21.81
CA GLY A 61 -63.91 11.91 20.68
C GLY A 61 -65.12 12.43 19.86
N SER A 62 -64.93 12.52 18.54
CA SER A 62 -65.95 12.17 17.52
C SER A 62 -65.26 11.68 16.21
N LYS A 63 -66.00 11.02 15.31
CA LYS A 63 -65.45 10.16 14.24
C LYS A 63 -65.24 10.88 12.90
N LYS A 64 -64.07 10.70 12.24
CA LYS A 64 -63.88 10.05 10.89
C LYS A 64 -62.61 10.53 10.14
N ALA A 65 -62.17 9.65 9.22
CA ALA A 65 -61.35 9.89 8.01
C ALA A 65 -59.81 10.08 8.11
N ILE A 66 -59.10 9.04 7.64
CA ILE A 66 -57.93 9.07 6.72
C ILE A 66 -56.67 9.82 7.21
N LEU A 67 -55.73 9.09 7.83
CA LEU A 67 -54.37 8.82 7.31
C LEU A 67 -53.65 7.75 8.18
N PHE A 68 -52.37 7.45 7.87
CA PHE A 68 -51.47 6.49 8.56
C PHE A 68 -51.89 5.00 8.47
N VAL A 69 -51.01 4.00 8.62
CA VAL A 69 -49.61 3.97 9.11
C VAL A 69 -48.69 3.25 8.11
N PHE A 70 -47.42 3.67 8.01
CA PHE A 70 -46.33 2.81 7.52
C PHE A 70 -45.46 2.37 8.71
N ASN A 71 -45.02 1.11 8.69
CA ASN A 71 -44.10 0.44 9.64
C ASN A 71 -44.57 -0.03 11.05
N ILE A 72 -44.51 -1.36 11.19
CA ILE A 72 -43.85 -2.13 12.28
C ILE A 72 -44.52 -2.14 13.68
N PHE A 73 -45.12 -3.28 14.04
CA PHE A 73 -44.42 -4.28 14.87
C PHE A 73 -44.88 -5.72 14.57
N GLN A 74 -44.12 -6.70 15.07
CA GLN A 74 -44.22 -8.13 14.75
C GLN A 74 -45.49 -8.81 15.31
N ILE A 75 -45.87 -9.94 14.69
CA ILE A 75 -46.29 -11.16 15.42
C ILE A 75 -45.95 -12.40 14.58
N ILE A 76 -45.71 -13.51 15.27
CA ILE A 76 -45.19 -14.79 14.75
C ILE A 76 -46.31 -15.64 14.13
N LEU A 77 -46.01 -16.35 13.04
CA LEU A 77 -46.78 -17.51 12.56
C LEU A 77 -45.85 -18.71 12.38
N THR A 78 -46.33 -19.91 12.69
CA THR A 78 -45.51 -21.13 12.82
C THR A 78 -45.60 -22.03 11.57
N PRO A 79 -44.63 -22.95 11.35
CA PRO A 79 -44.42 -23.58 10.03
C PRO A 79 -45.47 -24.59 9.54
N ILE A 80 -46.56 -24.80 10.29
CA ILE A 80 -47.47 -25.94 10.11
C ILE A 80 -48.60 -25.64 9.10
N GLU A 81 -49.02 -24.38 8.95
CA GLU A 81 -50.15 -24.01 8.08
C GLU A 81 -49.72 -23.67 6.65
N ALA A 82 -48.53 -23.11 6.44
CA ALA A 82 -47.98 -22.81 5.12
C ALA A 82 -47.89 -24.06 4.21
N ARG A 83 -47.63 -25.23 4.79
CA ARG A 83 -47.57 -26.51 4.06
C ARG A 83 -48.91 -27.00 3.49
N LYS A 84 -50.06 -26.44 3.91
CA LYS A 84 -51.38 -26.85 3.40
C LYS A 84 -51.88 -26.07 2.17
N LEU A 85 -51.35 -24.87 1.89
CA LEU A 85 -51.78 -24.08 0.71
C LEU A 85 -51.15 -24.52 -0.61
N ILE A 86 -49.97 -25.16 -0.58
CA ILE A 86 -49.18 -25.48 -1.79
C ILE A 86 -49.73 -26.69 -2.55
N HIS A 87 -50.56 -27.53 -1.92
CA HIS A 87 -50.86 -28.87 -2.44
C HIS A 87 -52.14 -29.02 -3.31
N LYS A 88 -52.75 -27.90 -3.75
CA LYS A 88 -53.84 -27.90 -4.75
C LYS A 88 -53.71 -26.73 -5.73
N ASN A 89 -54.03 -27.00 -7.00
CA ASN A 89 -54.25 -26.05 -8.11
C ASN A 89 -53.02 -25.43 -8.83
N SER A 90 -51.86 -26.07 -8.82
CA SER A 90 -50.68 -25.65 -9.61
C SER A 90 -50.69 -26.07 -11.09
N SER A 91 -51.63 -26.89 -11.55
CA SER A 91 -51.65 -27.43 -12.93
C SER A 91 -52.59 -26.72 -13.92
N PHE A 92 -53.36 -25.69 -13.51
CA PHE A 92 -54.43 -25.11 -14.34
C PHE A 92 -54.22 -23.64 -14.74
N ILE A 93 -53.30 -22.92 -14.08
CA ILE A 93 -53.12 -21.47 -14.29
C ILE A 93 -52.19 -21.18 -15.48
N LEU A 94 -51.12 -21.95 -15.64
CA LEU A 94 -50.12 -21.74 -16.70
C LEU A 94 -50.72 -21.89 -18.12
N TYR A 95 -51.66 -22.84 -18.28
CA TYR A 95 -52.35 -23.11 -19.55
C TYR A 95 -53.39 -22.04 -19.93
N SER A 96 -53.82 -21.22 -18.96
CA SER A 96 -54.76 -20.11 -19.20
C SER A 96 -54.02 -18.85 -19.68
N PHE A 97 -52.86 -18.55 -19.09
CA PHE A 97 -52.08 -17.35 -19.39
C PHE A 97 -51.52 -17.35 -20.83
N LEU A 98 -50.91 -18.47 -21.25
CA LEU A 98 -50.41 -18.65 -22.63
C LEU A 98 -51.52 -18.57 -23.69
N LYS A 99 -52.77 -18.87 -23.33
CA LYS A 99 -53.93 -18.81 -24.24
C LYS A 99 -54.51 -17.41 -24.41
N HIS A 100 -54.08 -16.44 -23.59
CA HIS A 100 -54.53 -15.04 -23.69
C HIS A 100 -53.58 -14.17 -24.53
N CYS A 101 -52.26 -14.39 -24.43
CA CYS A 101 -51.27 -13.61 -25.18
C CYS A 101 -51.30 -13.84 -26.71
N TYR A 102 -51.94 -14.90 -27.20
CA TYR A 102 -52.04 -15.24 -28.63
C TYR A 102 -53.28 -14.68 -29.34
N LYS A 103 -54.03 -13.77 -28.71
CA LYS A 103 -55.19 -13.09 -29.33
C LYS A 103 -55.17 -11.57 -29.10
N LEU A 104 -54.33 -10.85 -29.85
CA LEU A 104 -54.57 -9.45 -30.26
C LEU A 104 -53.56 -8.96 -31.31
N GLN A 105 -53.84 -9.21 -32.59
CA GLN A 105 -53.17 -8.53 -33.72
C GLN A 105 -54.16 -8.33 -34.88
N PRO A 106 -54.39 -7.09 -35.37
CA PRO A 106 -55.24 -6.84 -36.53
C PRO A 106 -54.46 -6.92 -37.86
N LYS A 107 -54.70 -8.02 -38.56
CA LYS A 107 -54.57 -8.31 -40.02
C LYS A 107 -54.16 -7.20 -41.01
N ASN A 108 -53.31 -7.62 -41.97
CA ASN A 108 -53.33 -7.42 -43.46
C ASN A 108 -51.90 -7.10 -43.96
N GLN A 109 -51.34 -7.66 -45.06
CA GLN A 109 -51.73 -8.71 -46.05
C GLN A 109 -50.42 -9.11 -46.83
N PHE A 110 -50.30 -10.08 -47.75
CA PHE A 110 -51.30 -10.96 -48.41
C PHE A 110 -50.76 -12.38 -48.76
N ALA A 111 -49.75 -12.51 -49.64
CA ALA A 111 -49.38 -13.72 -50.40
C ALA A 111 -47.94 -13.59 -50.96
N SER A 112 -47.17 -14.62 -51.38
CA SER A 112 -47.38 -16.08 -51.50
C SER A 112 -46.06 -16.90 -51.45
N SER A 113 -46.17 -18.17 -51.07
CA SER A 113 -45.19 -19.28 -51.06
C SER A 113 -44.82 -19.86 -52.46
N PRO A 114 -43.94 -20.91 -52.62
CA PRO A 114 -42.67 -21.26 -51.92
C PRO A 114 -41.60 -21.90 -52.89
N TYR A 115 -40.67 -22.74 -52.36
CA TYR A 115 -39.68 -23.63 -53.05
C TYR A 115 -38.44 -22.94 -53.70
N SER A 116 -37.32 -23.62 -54.03
CA SER A 116 -36.55 -24.73 -53.42
C SER A 116 -35.16 -24.87 -54.11
N LEU A 117 -34.28 -25.77 -53.62
CA LEU A 117 -33.11 -26.40 -54.29
C LEU A 117 -31.95 -25.57 -54.94
N ILE A 118 -30.73 -25.78 -54.41
CA ILE A 118 -29.57 -26.48 -55.04
C ILE A 118 -28.99 -26.03 -56.43
N LEU A 119 -27.64 -25.84 -56.45
CA LEU A 119 -26.62 -25.94 -57.55
C LEU A 119 -26.28 -24.78 -58.54
N THR A 120 -24.98 -24.44 -58.53
CA THR A 120 -24.02 -24.09 -59.63
C THR A 120 -24.08 -22.84 -60.53
N ILE A 121 -22.96 -22.09 -60.48
CA ILE A 121 -22.07 -21.62 -61.59
C ILE A 121 -22.63 -20.74 -62.73
N SER A 122 -22.05 -19.55 -62.88
CA SER A 122 -21.45 -19.07 -64.14
C SER A 122 -20.53 -17.84 -63.89
N SER A 123 -19.69 -17.49 -64.87
CA SER A 123 -18.57 -16.55 -64.73
C SER A 123 -18.59 -15.41 -65.74
N SER A 124 -17.98 -14.28 -65.38
CA SER A 124 -17.49 -13.23 -66.29
C SER A 124 -16.32 -12.51 -65.59
N ASN A 125 -15.08 -12.77 -65.99
CA ASN A 125 -14.30 -12.03 -67.01
C ASN A 125 -13.67 -10.72 -66.50
N GLN A 126 -12.33 -10.69 -66.47
CA GLN A 126 -11.53 -9.46 -66.44
C GLN A 126 -11.52 -8.78 -67.84
N PRO A 127 -11.06 -7.52 -67.91
CA PRO A 127 -9.65 -7.25 -68.31
C PRO A 127 -9.00 -6.13 -67.45
N SER A 128 -7.68 -5.83 -67.47
CA SER A 128 -6.47 -6.53 -67.94
C SER A 128 -5.21 -5.76 -67.49
N PHE A 129 -4.10 -6.44 -67.15
CA PHE A 129 -2.74 -5.86 -67.21
C PHE A 129 -2.19 -5.92 -68.64
N PRO A 130 -1.13 -5.15 -68.98
CA PRO A 130 0.09 -5.85 -69.42
C PRO A 130 1.47 -5.17 -69.12
N LEU A 131 2.45 -6.00 -68.71
CA LEU A 131 3.88 -6.02 -69.12
C LEU A 131 4.82 -4.79 -68.88
N LEU A 132 6.17 -4.90 -68.86
CA LEU A 132 7.14 -5.93 -68.39
C LEU A 132 8.61 -5.40 -68.48
N ILE A 133 9.58 -6.13 -67.90
CA ILE A 133 11.04 -6.16 -68.23
C ILE A 133 11.88 -4.87 -68.03
N THR A 134 12.88 -4.95 -67.13
CA THR A 134 14.32 -4.91 -67.48
C THR A 134 15.18 -5.41 -66.31
N MET A 135 16.37 -5.92 -66.61
CA MET A 135 17.33 -6.49 -65.64
C MET A 135 18.74 -5.93 -65.85
N ASP A 136 19.62 -6.20 -64.87
CA ASP A 136 21.02 -6.64 -65.04
C ASP A 136 22.24 -5.66 -65.08
N PHE A 137 23.14 -5.94 -64.12
CA PHE A 137 24.58 -6.29 -64.25
C PHE A 137 25.75 -5.33 -63.93
N ARG A 138 26.67 -5.88 -63.10
CA ARG A 138 28.13 -5.61 -62.90
C ARG A 138 28.50 -4.27 -62.22
N GLY A 139 29.61 -4.15 -61.47
CA GLY A 139 30.68 -5.05 -60.98
C GLY A 139 31.67 -4.20 -60.12
N SER A 140 32.44 -4.67 -59.13
CA SER A 140 33.51 -5.68 -59.17
C SER A 140 34.08 -5.99 -57.76
N LEU A 141 35.05 -6.91 -57.65
CA LEU A 141 35.75 -7.46 -56.46
C LEU A 141 37.27 -7.63 -56.78
N PRO A 142 38.22 -8.15 -55.94
CA PRO A 142 38.30 -8.52 -54.49
C PRO A 142 39.61 -7.90 -53.84
N PRO A 143 40.47 -8.50 -52.94
CA PRO A 143 40.40 -9.69 -52.06
C PRO A 143 41.04 -9.62 -50.63
N GLN A 144 40.95 -10.75 -49.89
CA GLN A 144 41.72 -11.18 -48.67
C GLN A 144 41.37 -10.49 -47.32
N LYS A 145 41.46 -11.14 -46.14
CA LYS A 145 41.93 -12.50 -45.72
C LYS A 145 41.18 -12.98 -44.45
N ALA A 146 41.34 -14.24 -44.02
CA ALA A 146 40.58 -14.84 -42.90
C ALA A 146 41.46 -15.49 -41.79
N LEU A 147 40.93 -15.60 -40.56
CA LEU A 147 41.44 -16.40 -39.44
C LEU A 147 40.28 -16.85 -38.49
N PRO A 148 40.46 -17.91 -37.66
CA PRO A 148 39.37 -18.57 -36.91
C PRO A 148 39.35 -18.28 -35.38
N PRO A 149 38.25 -18.63 -34.66
CA PRO A 149 38.14 -18.47 -33.20
C PRO A 149 38.89 -19.56 -32.37
N PRO A 150 39.16 -19.30 -31.07
CA PRO A 150 39.96 -20.18 -30.20
C PRO A 150 39.19 -21.39 -29.63
N ARG A 151 39.94 -22.36 -29.07
CA ARG A 151 39.45 -23.61 -28.47
C ARG A 151 39.42 -23.56 -26.94
N ALA A 152 38.57 -24.38 -26.33
CA ALA A 152 38.59 -24.68 -24.89
C ALA A 152 39.68 -25.73 -24.52
N PRO A 153 40.13 -25.81 -23.24
CA PRO A 153 41.17 -26.74 -22.81
C PRO A 153 40.65 -28.17 -22.51
N MET A 154 41.56 -29.15 -22.52
CA MET A 154 41.34 -30.52 -22.04
C MET A 154 42.28 -30.89 -20.88
N PRO A 155 41.93 -31.86 -20.01
CA PRO A 155 42.77 -32.31 -18.89
C PRO A 155 43.90 -33.30 -19.29
N PRO A 156 44.92 -33.51 -18.43
CA PRO A 156 46.07 -34.38 -18.69
C PRO A 156 45.82 -35.90 -18.40
N PRO A 157 46.74 -36.81 -18.85
CA PRO A 157 46.48 -38.25 -18.94
C PRO A 157 46.98 -39.12 -17.74
N SER A 158 46.86 -40.45 -17.87
CA SER A 158 46.92 -41.44 -16.78
C SER A 158 48.04 -42.50 -16.89
N ARG A 159 48.11 -43.42 -15.90
CA ARG A 159 49.06 -44.57 -15.67
C ARG A 159 50.31 -44.16 -14.86
N GLN A 160 50.97 -45.03 -14.09
CA GLN A 160 50.96 -46.51 -13.96
C GLN A 160 51.38 -46.89 -12.51
N LEU A 161 50.94 -47.99 -11.85
CA LEU A 161 51.63 -49.31 -11.78
C LEU A 161 50.89 -50.29 -10.81
N MET A 162 51.43 -51.50 -10.57
CA MET A 162 50.79 -52.67 -9.94
C MET A 162 51.61 -53.31 -8.78
N ARG A 163 50.94 -54.21 -8.01
CA ARG A 163 51.39 -55.07 -6.87
C ARG A 163 51.42 -54.40 -5.47
N GLY A 164 51.06 -55.11 -4.38
CA GLY A 164 50.41 -56.44 -4.31
C GLY A 164 50.44 -57.12 -2.92
N GLY A 165 49.37 -57.88 -2.59
CA GLY A 165 49.17 -58.62 -1.32
C GLY A 165 48.65 -57.76 -0.17
N GLY A 166 47.78 -58.21 0.75
CA GLY A 166 47.05 -59.49 0.90
C GLY A 166 46.82 -59.77 2.40
N GLY A 167 45.70 -60.31 2.90
CA GLY A 167 44.38 -60.65 2.32
C GLY A 167 43.48 -61.27 3.41
N GLY A 168 42.23 -61.66 3.09
CA GLY A 168 41.43 -62.56 3.95
C GLY A 168 39.99 -62.14 4.30
N TYR A 169 39.03 -62.93 3.80
CA TYR A 169 37.66 -63.21 4.32
C TYR A 169 36.60 -62.09 4.39
N GLY A 170 35.41 -62.38 3.83
CA GLY A 170 34.19 -61.59 3.98
C GLY A 170 33.36 -61.46 2.69
N GLU A 171 32.68 -62.52 2.25
CA GLU A 171 31.82 -62.47 1.06
C GLU A 171 30.43 -61.88 1.34
N GLN A 172 30.09 -60.77 0.68
CA GLN A 172 28.71 -60.38 0.37
C GLN A 172 28.65 -59.82 -1.05
N GLN A 173 27.84 -60.43 -1.92
CA GLN A 173 27.69 -60.00 -3.31
C GLN A 173 26.60 -58.92 -3.43
N GLN A 174 26.99 -57.68 -3.73
CA GLN A 174 26.05 -56.66 -4.20
C GLN A 174 25.76 -56.88 -5.69
N HIS A 175 24.54 -57.28 -6.01
CA HIS A 175 24.10 -57.40 -7.40
C HIS A 175 23.88 -56.02 -8.02
N ARG A 176 24.56 -55.72 -9.14
CA ARG A 176 24.27 -54.51 -9.93
C ARG A 176 22.89 -54.63 -10.57
N GLY A 177 21.96 -53.76 -10.19
CA GLY A 177 20.71 -53.50 -10.91
C GLY A 177 20.85 -52.27 -11.81
N GLY A 178 21.06 -52.48 -13.12
CA GLY A 178 21.02 -51.39 -14.10
C GLY A 178 19.62 -51.25 -14.69
N GLY A 179 18.96 -50.11 -14.50
CA GLY A 179 17.61 -49.90 -15.03
C GLY A 179 16.94 -48.62 -14.55
N ASN A 180 17.33 -47.46 -15.08
CA ASN A 180 16.62 -46.19 -14.82
C ASN A 180 16.70 -45.16 -15.97
N MET A 181 17.05 -45.60 -17.20
CA MET A 181 17.34 -44.71 -18.34
C MET A 181 16.32 -44.77 -19.50
N MET A 182 15.31 -45.66 -19.41
CA MET A 182 14.26 -45.80 -20.45
C MET A 182 13.07 -44.86 -20.25
N MET A 183 12.56 -44.69 -19.02
CA MET A 183 11.23 -44.09 -18.78
C MET A 183 11.08 -42.60 -19.13
N MET A 184 12.17 -41.84 -19.28
CA MET A 184 12.10 -40.41 -19.63
C MET A 184 11.79 -40.15 -21.11
N SER A 185 11.89 -41.16 -21.98
CA SER A 185 11.51 -41.05 -23.40
C SER A 185 9.98 -40.97 -23.55
N ASP A 186 9.27 -41.89 -22.90
CA ASP A 186 7.88 -42.18 -23.24
C ASP A 186 6.88 -41.17 -22.66
N ASP A 187 7.17 -40.59 -21.48
CA ASP A 187 6.38 -39.48 -20.90
C ASP A 187 6.30 -38.29 -21.89
N ASN A 188 7.36 -38.02 -22.68
CA ASN A 188 7.40 -36.94 -23.68
C ASN A 188 6.63 -37.30 -24.97
N VAL A 189 6.61 -38.58 -25.37
CA VAL A 189 5.80 -39.06 -26.51
C VAL A 189 4.31 -39.05 -26.15
N MET A 190 3.94 -39.58 -24.98
CA MET A 190 2.57 -39.52 -24.45
C MET A 190 2.09 -38.07 -24.34
N MET A 191 2.92 -37.17 -23.81
CA MET A 191 2.51 -35.76 -23.65
C MET A 191 2.21 -35.09 -25.00
N LYS A 192 2.99 -35.39 -26.05
CA LYS A 192 2.73 -34.89 -27.42
C LYS A 192 1.40 -35.42 -27.99
N GLN A 193 1.08 -36.69 -27.77
CA GLN A 193 -0.22 -37.26 -28.17
C GLN A 193 -1.38 -36.54 -27.48
N ILE A 194 -1.31 -36.33 -26.17
CA ILE A 194 -2.35 -35.62 -25.41
C ILE A 194 -2.47 -34.15 -25.86
N VAL A 195 -1.36 -33.45 -26.10
CA VAL A 195 -1.40 -32.07 -26.65
C VAL A 195 -2.04 -32.05 -28.05
N ALA A 196 -1.78 -33.04 -28.90
CA ALA A 196 -2.39 -33.14 -30.23
C ALA A 196 -3.92 -33.37 -30.21
N THR A 197 -4.50 -33.88 -29.12
CA THR A 197 -5.97 -33.94 -28.95
C THR A 197 -6.62 -32.60 -28.60
N HIS A 198 -5.85 -31.54 -28.33
CA HIS A 198 -6.41 -30.26 -27.92
C HIS A 198 -6.68 -29.35 -29.11
N ALA A 199 -7.96 -29.25 -29.48
CA ALA A 199 -8.45 -28.40 -30.55
C ALA A 199 -9.60 -27.51 -30.03
N PRO A 200 -9.32 -26.50 -29.19
CA PRO A 200 -10.36 -25.68 -28.56
C PRO A 200 -11.11 -24.86 -29.61
N ASP A 201 -12.44 -24.83 -29.53
CA ASP A 201 -13.30 -24.17 -30.53
C ASP A 201 -13.64 -22.70 -30.21
N GLY A 202 -12.90 -22.11 -29.27
CA GLY A 202 -13.08 -20.71 -28.83
C GLY A 202 -14.23 -20.50 -27.84
N ARG A 203 -14.98 -21.54 -27.44
CA ARG A 203 -15.99 -21.42 -26.39
C ARG A 203 -15.36 -21.27 -25.01
N GLU A 204 -15.52 -20.08 -24.42
CA GLU A 204 -15.27 -19.88 -23.00
C GLU A 204 -16.38 -20.50 -22.15
N VAL A 205 -15.98 -21.30 -21.17
CA VAL A 205 -16.86 -21.83 -20.11
C VAL A 205 -16.41 -21.21 -18.79
N ASP A 206 -17.35 -20.63 -18.04
CA ASP A 206 -17.13 -20.35 -16.62
C ASP A 206 -17.29 -21.65 -15.84
N VAL A 207 -16.16 -22.16 -15.34
CA VAL A 207 -16.08 -23.43 -14.65
C VAL A 207 -16.22 -23.30 -13.13
N LYS A 208 -16.15 -22.08 -12.56
CA LYS A 208 -16.14 -21.89 -11.09
C LYS A 208 -17.42 -22.41 -10.42
N PRO A 209 -18.64 -22.12 -10.91
CA PRO A 209 -19.86 -22.56 -10.23
C PRO A 209 -20.07 -24.08 -10.30
N LEU A 210 -19.42 -24.77 -11.24
CA LEU A 210 -19.37 -26.23 -11.33
C LEU A 210 -18.29 -26.80 -10.41
N LEU A 211 -17.10 -26.19 -10.34
CA LEU A 211 -16.04 -26.61 -9.42
C LEU A 211 -16.49 -26.52 -7.95
N VAL A 212 -17.20 -25.46 -7.57
CA VAL A 212 -17.74 -25.31 -6.19
C VAL A 212 -18.76 -26.43 -5.87
N LEU A 213 -19.62 -26.81 -6.82
CA LEU A 213 -20.55 -27.93 -6.65
C LEU A 213 -19.80 -29.27 -6.52
N VAL A 214 -18.75 -29.47 -7.31
CA VAL A 214 -17.87 -30.65 -7.23
C VAL A 214 -17.13 -30.72 -5.89
N GLU A 215 -16.60 -29.60 -5.40
CA GLU A 215 -15.98 -29.53 -4.08
C GLU A 215 -16.97 -29.88 -2.96
N ASP A 216 -18.21 -29.39 -3.02
CA ASP A 216 -19.24 -29.71 -2.02
C ASP A 216 -19.59 -31.22 -2.00
N ILE A 217 -19.82 -31.83 -3.18
CA ILE A 217 -20.11 -33.26 -3.32
C ILE A 217 -18.94 -34.11 -2.78
N LEU A 218 -17.71 -33.81 -3.21
CA LEU A 218 -16.53 -34.59 -2.82
C LEU A 218 -16.24 -34.44 -1.32
N ASN A 219 -16.37 -33.24 -0.75
CA ASN A 219 -16.18 -33.04 0.70
C ASN A 219 -17.21 -33.84 1.51
N ARG A 220 -18.50 -33.82 1.14
CA ARG A 220 -19.56 -34.60 1.82
C ARG A 220 -19.38 -36.11 1.68
N ALA A 221 -18.86 -36.58 0.55
CA ALA A 221 -18.56 -38.00 0.34
C ALA A 221 -17.40 -38.51 1.24
N THR A 222 -16.47 -37.64 1.66
CA THR A 222 -15.32 -38.06 2.51
C THR A 222 -15.57 -38.05 4.02
N LEU A 223 -16.76 -37.67 4.50
CA LEU A 223 -17.04 -37.49 5.94
C LEU A 223 -17.41 -38.78 6.69
N GLN A 224 -16.34 -39.55 6.99
CA GLN A 224 -16.21 -40.62 8.00
C GLN A 224 -17.08 -41.89 7.92
N VAL A 225 -16.38 -43.03 8.05
CA VAL A 225 -16.91 -44.36 8.38
C VAL A 225 -17.00 -44.57 9.90
N ASP A 226 -16.20 -43.83 10.69
CA ASP A 226 -16.10 -43.97 12.15
C ASP A 226 -17.11 -43.07 12.92
N THR A 227 -18.42 -43.24 12.70
CA THR A 227 -19.43 -42.62 13.59
C THR A 227 -20.52 -43.63 13.96
N THR A 228 -20.38 -44.19 15.16
CA THR A 228 -21.45 -44.93 15.82
C THR A 228 -22.68 -44.04 16.01
N LEU A 229 -23.85 -44.62 15.73
CA LEU A 229 -25.19 -44.02 15.77
C LEU A 229 -25.47 -43.06 16.95
N SER A 230 -25.12 -41.77 16.85
CA SER A 230 -25.79 -40.61 17.51
C SER A 230 -25.07 -39.27 17.32
N GLN A 231 -25.57 -38.40 16.44
CA GLN A 231 -25.84 -36.97 16.72
C GLN A 231 -26.55 -36.31 15.51
N PRO A 232 -27.38 -35.27 15.73
CA PRO A 232 -28.05 -34.57 14.64
C PRO A 232 -27.11 -33.60 13.92
N MET A 233 -27.13 -33.59 12.59
CA MET A 233 -26.40 -32.60 11.79
C MET A 233 -26.82 -31.17 12.17
N GLN A 234 -25.85 -30.34 12.59
CA GLN A 234 -26.06 -28.90 12.68
C GLN A 234 -26.14 -28.31 11.26
N ALA A 235 -27.29 -27.73 10.92
CA ALA A 235 -27.50 -27.08 9.64
C ALA A 235 -26.62 -25.82 9.52
N LYS A 236 -25.57 -25.88 8.69
CA LYS A 236 -24.61 -24.79 8.50
C LYS A 236 -25.00 -23.94 7.27
N ASN A 237 -25.84 -22.94 7.53
CA ASN A 237 -26.11 -21.74 6.70
C ASN A 237 -26.56 -21.96 5.24
N GLU A 238 -27.88 -22.18 5.02
CA GLU A 238 -28.53 -22.06 3.71
C GLU A 238 -29.17 -20.66 3.50
N ILE A 239 -28.38 -19.56 3.49
CA ILE A 239 -28.89 -18.21 3.12
C ILE A 239 -27.89 -17.46 2.23
N GLU A 240 -27.69 -17.98 1.02
CA GLU A 240 -27.17 -17.36 -0.22
C GLU A 240 -27.27 -18.47 -1.30
N ASP A 241 -27.60 -18.27 -2.58
CA ASP A 241 -27.84 -17.06 -3.38
C ASP A 241 -28.84 -17.44 -4.51
N LYS A 242 -29.90 -16.64 -4.72
CA LYS A 242 -30.96 -16.94 -5.73
C LYS A 242 -30.64 -16.50 -7.16
N ALA A 243 -29.63 -15.66 -7.37
CA ALA A 243 -29.14 -15.29 -8.70
C ALA A 243 -28.12 -16.31 -9.21
N TYR A 244 -27.20 -16.77 -8.35
CA TYR A 244 -26.23 -17.83 -8.69
C TYR A 244 -26.90 -19.11 -9.19
N GLN A 245 -27.97 -19.55 -8.52
CA GLN A 245 -28.72 -20.76 -8.88
C GLN A 245 -29.28 -20.72 -10.32
N ILE A 246 -29.72 -19.56 -10.81
CA ILE A 246 -30.29 -19.43 -12.17
C ILE A 246 -29.19 -19.62 -13.23
N ASN A 247 -28.01 -19.04 -13.00
CA ASN A 247 -26.89 -19.15 -13.95
C ASN A 247 -26.26 -20.56 -13.92
N GLN A 248 -26.21 -21.20 -12.74
CA GLN A 248 -25.82 -22.61 -12.60
C GLN A 248 -26.73 -23.55 -13.40
N VAL A 249 -28.06 -23.38 -13.35
CA VAL A 249 -29.00 -24.28 -14.06
C VAL A 249 -28.76 -24.27 -15.57
N SER A 250 -28.67 -23.09 -16.21
CA SER A 250 -28.47 -23.01 -17.66
C SER A 250 -27.10 -23.56 -18.11
N MET A 251 -26.05 -23.36 -17.30
CA MET A 251 -24.73 -23.96 -17.54
C MET A 251 -24.77 -25.50 -17.39
N LEU A 252 -25.47 -26.01 -16.37
CA LEU A 252 -25.64 -27.45 -16.16
C LEU A 252 -26.47 -28.09 -17.29
N GLU A 253 -27.52 -27.44 -17.80
CA GLU A 253 -28.27 -27.93 -18.98
C GLU A 253 -27.36 -28.09 -20.21
N ALA A 254 -26.44 -27.14 -20.45
CA ALA A 254 -25.51 -27.20 -21.57
C ALA A 254 -24.39 -28.24 -21.39
N LEU A 255 -23.95 -28.51 -20.16
CA LEU A 255 -22.81 -29.39 -19.86
C LEU A 255 -23.21 -30.81 -19.42
N SER A 256 -24.45 -31.03 -18.97
CA SER A 256 -24.92 -32.31 -18.40
C SER A 256 -24.68 -33.49 -19.33
N TYR A 257 -24.98 -33.36 -20.63
CA TYR A 257 -24.73 -34.41 -21.62
C TYR A 257 -23.23 -34.77 -21.73
N THR A 258 -22.35 -33.78 -21.64
CA THR A 258 -20.89 -34.00 -21.67
C THR A 258 -20.41 -34.67 -20.39
N ILE A 259 -20.92 -34.26 -19.23
CA ILE A 259 -20.61 -34.86 -17.92
C ILE A 259 -21.08 -36.32 -17.86
N ASP A 260 -22.33 -36.59 -18.29
CA ASP A 260 -22.91 -37.94 -18.39
C ASP A 260 -22.13 -38.85 -19.35
N ARG A 261 -21.70 -38.31 -20.50
CA ARG A 261 -20.86 -39.04 -21.46
C ARG A 261 -19.48 -39.40 -20.90
N VAL A 262 -18.78 -38.45 -20.25
CA VAL A 262 -17.49 -38.72 -19.60
C VAL A 262 -17.65 -39.67 -18.41
N SER A 263 -18.74 -39.54 -17.66
CA SER A 263 -19.13 -40.46 -16.59
C SER A 263 -19.28 -41.90 -17.12
N LYS A 264 -20.03 -42.10 -18.21
CA LYS A 264 -20.21 -43.43 -18.83
C LYS A 264 -18.90 -43.99 -19.40
N GLU A 265 -18.06 -43.15 -20.01
CA GLU A 265 -16.74 -43.54 -20.52
C GLU A 265 -15.84 -44.09 -19.40
N ILE A 266 -15.78 -43.37 -18.26
CA ILE A 266 -15.04 -43.77 -17.06
C ILE A 266 -15.56 -45.12 -16.53
N ALA A 267 -16.87 -45.26 -16.28
CA ALA A 267 -17.43 -46.46 -15.66
C ALA A 267 -17.39 -47.70 -16.58
N TYR A 268 -17.60 -47.53 -17.88
CA TYR A 268 -17.57 -48.65 -18.83
C TYR A 268 -16.16 -49.22 -18.98
N LYS A 269 -15.13 -48.36 -19.09
CA LYS A 269 -13.74 -48.81 -19.22
C LYS A 269 -13.13 -49.33 -17.91
N ALA A 270 -13.63 -48.86 -16.76
CA ALA A 270 -13.29 -49.43 -15.45
C ALA A 270 -13.71 -50.91 -15.31
N LEU A 271 -14.82 -51.32 -15.93
CA LEU A 271 -15.29 -52.72 -15.96
C LEU A 271 -14.57 -53.56 -17.02
N GLY A 272 -14.09 -52.94 -18.10
CA GLY A 272 -13.48 -53.64 -19.25
C GLY A 272 -12.01 -54.03 -19.09
N GLY A 273 -11.37 -53.71 -17.96
CA GLY A 273 -9.93 -53.97 -17.75
C GLY A 273 -9.00 -53.18 -18.69
N ALA A 274 -9.48 -52.07 -19.26
CA ALA A 274 -8.72 -51.25 -20.20
C ALA A 274 -7.58 -50.49 -19.48
N ASP A 275 -6.43 -50.36 -20.14
CA ASP A 275 -5.32 -49.57 -19.60
C ASP A 275 -5.74 -48.11 -19.37
N ALA A 276 -5.31 -47.56 -18.23
CA ALA A 276 -5.63 -46.20 -17.81
C ALA A 276 -5.09 -45.11 -18.75
N HIS A 277 -4.04 -45.34 -19.56
CA HIS A 277 -3.68 -44.38 -20.61
C HIS A 277 -4.75 -44.33 -21.70
N SER A 278 -5.20 -45.50 -22.21
CA SER A 278 -6.24 -45.57 -23.26
C SER A 278 -7.57 -44.92 -22.85
N THR A 279 -7.99 -45.08 -21.59
CA THR A 279 -9.18 -44.40 -21.03
C THR A 279 -8.95 -42.90 -20.90
N THR A 280 -7.77 -42.47 -20.44
CA THR A 280 -7.39 -41.05 -20.33
C THR A 280 -7.44 -40.36 -21.70
N VAL A 281 -6.87 -40.97 -22.75
CA VAL A 281 -6.89 -40.44 -24.13
C VAL A 281 -8.32 -40.27 -24.64
N ALA A 282 -9.21 -41.24 -24.44
CA ALA A 282 -10.60 -41.15 -24.90
C ALA A 282 -11.43 -40.05 -24.17
N ILE A 283 -11.10 -39.74 -22.92
CA ILE A 283 -11.65 -38.57 -22.21
C ILE A 283 -11.14 -37.27 -22.84
N PHE A 284 -9.85 -37.20 -23.18
CA PHE A 284 -9.28 -36.03 -23.87
C PHE A 284 -9.85 -35.81 -25.27
N GLU A 285 -10.07 -36.86 -26.06
CA GLU A 285 -10.76 -36.82 -27.35
C GLU A 285 -12.22 -36.37 -27.18
N THR A 286 -12.91 -36.86 -26.15
CA THR A 286 -14.29 -36.45 -25.81
C THR A 286 -14.38 -34.98 -25.42
N LEU A 287 -13.34 -34.43 -24.79
CA LEU A 287 -13.26 -33.05 -24.33
C LEU A 287 -12.35 -32.17 -25.21
N ALA A 288 -12.03 -32.60 -26.44
CA ALA A 288 -11.02 -31.99 -27.31
C ALA A 288 -11.19 -30.46 -27.50
N SER A 289 -12.46 -30.04 -27.67
CA SER A 289 -12.92 -28.67 -27.90
C SER A 289 -12.94 -27.76 -26.67
N PHE A 290 -12.76 -28.32 -25.47
CA PHE A 290 -12.74 -27.53 -24.23
C PHE A 290 -11.31 -27.07 -23.87
N PRO A 291 -11.16 -25.88 -23.23
CA PRO A 291 -9.89 -25.45 -22.66
C PRO A 291 -9.45 -26.35 -21.49
N TRP A 292 -8.16 -26.30 -21.13
CA TRP A 292 -7.54 -27.21 -20.16
C TRP A 292 -8.17 -27.19 -18.75
N ASP A 293 -8.69 -26.04 -18.31
CA ASP A 293 -9.44 -25.89 -17.05
C ASP A 293 -10.80 -26.59 -17.11
N ALA A 294 -11.56 -26.39 -18.19
CA ALA A 294 -12.86 -27.03 -18.40
C ALA A 294 -12.72 -28.55 -18.59
N LYS A 295 -11.64 -29.03 -19.23
CA LYS A 295 -11.29 -30.45 -19.30
C LYS A 295 -11.19 -31.08 -17.90
N LEU A 296 -10.58 -30.40 -16.94
CA LEU A 296 -10.51 -30.87 -15.55
C LEU A 296 -11.84 -30.82 -14.84
N VAL A 297 -12.51 -29.67 -14.83
CA VAL A 297 -13.74 -29.50 -14.04
C VAL A 297 -14.86 -30.41 -14.54
N LEU A 298 -14.97 -30.64 -15.85
CA LEU A 298 -15.92 -31.62 -16.42
C LEU A 298 -15.58 -33.07 -16.03
N THR A 299 -14.30 -33.43 -16.03
CA THR A 299 -13.85 -34.78 -15.65
C THR A 299 -14.04 -35.03 -14.15
N LEU A 300 -13.76 -34.05 -13.30
CA LEU A 300 -14.03 -34.12 -11.87
C LEU A 300 -15.53 -34.08 -11.55
N ALA A 301 -16.36 -33.39 -12.34
CA ALA A 301 -17.81 -33.48 -12.21
C ALA A 301 -18.34 -34.90 -12.53
N ALA A 302 -17.85 -35.50 -13.61
CA ALA A 302 -18.18 -36.89 -13.96
C ALA A 302 -17.74 -37.88 -12.87
N PHE A 303 -16.56 -37.67 -12.26
CA PHE A 303 -16.08 -38.46 -11.12
C PHE A 303 -16.90 -38.23 -9.84
N ALA A 304 -17.25 -36.98 -9.52
CA ALA A 304 -18.00 -36.62 -8.33
C ALA A 304 -19.42 -37.22 -8.33
N LEU A 305 -20.03 -37.41 -9.51
CA LEU A 305 -21.27 -38.18 -9.63
C LEU A 305 -21.06 -39.64 -9.21
N HIS A 306 -20.10 -40.37 -9.80
CA HIS A 306 -19.83 -41.78 -9.44
C HIS A 306 -19.47 -41.97 -7.96
N TYR A 307 -18.56 -41.12 -7.45
CA TYR A 307 -18.09 -41.20 -6.08
C TYR A 307 -19.18 -40.77 -5.08
N GLY A 308 -19.94 -39.73 -5.42
CA GLY A 308 -21.07 -39.24 -4.65
C GLY A 308 -22.22 -40.26 -4.59
N GLU A 309 -22.57 -40.90 -5.70
CA GLU A 309 -23.59 -41.97 -5.73
C GLU A 309 -23.19 -43.16 -4.84
N PHE A 310 -21.92 -43.60 -4.91
CA PHE A 310 -21.40 -44.68 -4.07
C PHE A 310 -21.50 -44.34 -2.57
N TRP A 311 -21.01 -43.17 -2.16
CA TRP A 311 -21.02 -42.79 -0.74
C TRP A 311 -22.40 -42.40 -0.23
N LEU A 312 -23.25 -41.77 -1.05
CA LEU A 312 -24.64 -41.50 -0.68
C LEU A 312 -25.38 -42.82 -0.42
N LEU A 313 -25.19 -43.83 -1.27
CA LEU A 313 -25.75 -45.17 -1.05
C LEU A 313 -25.21 -45.81 0.24
N ALA A 314 -23.91 -45.70 0.50
CA ALA A 314 -23.26 -46.19 1.72
C ALA A 314 -23.75 -45.48 3.00
N GLN A 315 -24.11 -44.20 2.92
CA GLN A 315 -24.64 -43.44 4.04
C GLN A 315 -26.11 -43.76 4.36
N ILE A 316 -26.94 -44.11 3.35
CA ILE A 316 -28.40 -44.23 3.53
C ILE A 316 -28.99 -45.66 3.46
N TYR A 317 -28.22 -46.69 3.06
CA TYR A 317 -28.76 -48.06 2.91
C TYR A 317 -29.30 -48.67 4.22
N SER A 318 -28.84 -48.19 5.38
CA SER A 318 -29.29 -48.61 6.70
C SER A 318 -30.68 -48.06 7.07
N SER A 319 -31.09 -46.93 6.48
CA SER A 319 -32.32 -46.20 6.83
C SER A 319 -33.40 -46.22 5.75
N ASN A 320 -33.05 -46.48 4.48
CA ASN A 320 -33.96 -46.42 3.34
C ASN A 320 -34.05 -47.78 2.62
N GLN A 321 -35.26 -48.32 2.45
CA GLN A 321 -35.48 -49.65 1.86
C GLN A 321 -35.10 -49.75 0.38
N LEU A 322 -35.27 -48.67 -0.41
CA LEU A 322 -34.83 -48.64 -1.81
C LEU A 322 -33.30 -48.68 -1.89
N ALA A 323 -32.63 -47.86 -1.06
CA ALA A 323 -31.19 -47.86 -0.94
C ALA A 323 -30.66 -49.21 -0.43
N LYS A 324 -31.36 -49.87 0.50
CA LYS A 324 -31.02 -51.21 0.98
C LYS A 324 -31.01 -52.23 -0.17
N ALA A 325 -32.06 -52.24 -1.01
CA ALA A 325 -32.14 -53.14 -2.17
C ALA A 325 -31.02 -52.85 -3.19
N MET A 326 -30.74 -51.58 -3.49
CA MET A 326 -29.65 -51.18 -4.38
C MET A 326 -28.27 -51.56 -3.80
N ALA A 327 -28.07 -51.37 -2.49
CA ALA A 327 -26.84 -51.73 -1.78
C ALA A 327 -26.61 -53.26 -1.79
N THR A 328 -27.65 -54.07 -1.63
CA THR A 328 -27.55 -55.54 -1.79
C THR A 328 -27.10 -55.94 -3.20
N LEU A 329 -27.68 -55.33 -4.26
CA LEU A 329 -27.25 -55.59 -5.64
C LEU A 329 -25.81 -55.11 -5.94
N ARG A 330 -25.33 -54.08 -5.23
CA ARG A 330 -23.95 -53.57 -5.28
C ARG A 330 -23.00 -54.23 -4.27
N GLN A 331 -23.44 -55.30 -3.59
CA GLN A 331 -22.73 -56.02 -2.50
C GLN A 331 -22.20 -55.13 -1.35
N LEU A 332 -22.70 -53.90 -1.23
CA LEU A 332 -22.15 -52.84 -0.39
C LEU A 332 -22.10 -53.17 1.12
N PRO A 333 -23.07 -53.89 1.72
CA PRO A 333 -22.97 -54.29 3.12
C PRO A 333 -21.72 -55.11 3.44
N MET A 334 -21.33 -56.06 2.56
CA MET A 334 -20.13 -56.88 2.74
C MET A 334 -18.85 -56.02 2.74
N ILE A 335 -18.83 -54.94 1.97
CA ILE A 335 -17.70 -53.99 1.90
C ILE A 335 -17.63 -53.15 3.18
N MET A 336 -18.78 -52.71 3.71
CA MET A 336 -18.85 -51.91 4.94
C MET A 336 -18.54 -52.73 6.20
N GLU A 337 -18.94 -54.00 6.25
CA GLU A 337 -18.59 -54.93 7.34
C GLU A 337 -17.08 -55.22 7.39
N HIS A 338 -16.39 -55.18 6.25
CA HIS A 338 -14.93 -55.33 6.14
C HIS A 338 -14.19 -53.99 6.00
N SER A 339 -14.79 -52.88 6.46
CA SER A 339 -14.24 -51.53 6.28
C SER A 339 -12.90 -51.27 6.98
N GLY A 340 -12.61 -51.96 8.09
CA GLY A 340 -11.36 -51.80 8.86
C GLY A 340 -10.08 -52.01 8.02
N PRO A 341 -9.86 -53.19 7.42
CA PRO A 341 -8.75 -53.44 6.49
C PRO A 341 -8.72 -52.54 5.25
N LEU A 342 -9.87 -52.02 4.82
CA LEU A 342 -9.99 -51.14 3.64
C LEU A 342 -9.66 -49.67 3.95
N LYS A 343 -9.64 -49.26 5.23
CA LYS A 343 -9.42 -47.88 5.66
C LYS A 343 -8.15 -47.23 5.06
N PRO A 344 -6.97 -47.88 4.98
CA PRO A 344 -5.79 -47.30 4.32
C PRO A 344 -5.97 -47.03 2.82
N ARG A 345 -6.76 -47.84 2.10
CA ARG A 345 -7.11 -47.57 0.69
C ARG A 345 -8.04 -46.36 0.58
N PHE A 346 -9.06 -46.27 1.44
CA PHE A 346 -9.94 -45.10 1.48
C PHE A 346 -9.19 -43.83 1.86
N ASP A 347 -8.26 -43.88 2.81
CA ASP A 347 -7.41 -42.73 3.18
C ASP A 347 -6.50 -42.29 2.01
N ALA A 348 -5.86 -43.22 1.29
CA ALA A 348 -5.07 -42.92 0.09
C ALA A 348 -5.93 -42.32 -1.03
N LEU A 349 -7.12 -42.87 -1.27
CA LEU A 349 -8.10 -42.33 -2.23
C LEU A 349 -8.52 -40.90 -1.85
N ASN A 350 -8.83 -40.66 -0.58
CA ASN A 350 -9.26 -39.36 -0.05
C ASN A 350 -8.16 -38.29 -0.17
N LYS A 351 -6.89 -38.67 0.02
CA LYS A 351 -5.75 -37.77 -0.24
C LYS A 351 -5.60 -37.46 -1.73
N LEU A 352 -5.66 -38.48 -2.60
CA LEU A 352 -5.57 -38.29 -4.05
C LEU A 352 -6.70 -37.38 -4.58
N ILE A 353 -7.93 -37.55 -4.10
CA ILE A 353 -9.07 -36.69 -4.42
C ILE A 353 -8.79 -35.23 -4.02
N LYS A 354 -8.24 -34.99 -2.82
CA LYS A 354 -7.84 -33.64 -2.37
C LYS A 354 -6.75 -33.05 -3.29
N ALA A 355 -5.74 -33.83 -3.66
CA ALA A 355 -4.69 -33.38 -4.59
C ALA A 355 -5.25 -33.01 -5.98
N MET A 356 -6.18 -33.81 -6.53
CA MET A 356 -6.84 -33.53 -7.81
C MET A 356 -7.67 -32.23 -7.78
N VAL A 357 -8.42 -32.00 -6.70
CA VAL A 357 -9.17 -30.76 -6.48
C VAL A 357 -8.22 -29.57 -6.35
N GLU A 358 -7.13 -29.71 -5.60
CA GLU A 358 -6.15 -28.64 -5.36
C GLU A 358 -5.43 -28.20 -6.65
N VAL A 359 -5.00 -29.16 -7.49
CA VAL A 359 -4.45 -28.87 -8.83
C VAL A 359 -5.48 -28.15 -9.70
N THR A 360 -6.74 -28.60 -9.67
CA THR A 360 -7.80 -27.99 -10.48
C THR A 360 -8.10 -26.54 -10.04
N ARG A 361 -8.15 -26.27 -8.73
CA ARG A 361 -8.33 -24.91 -8.20
C ARG A 361 -7.17 -23.99 -8.58
N CYS A 362 -5.93 -24.47 -8.49
CA CYS A 362 -4.74 -23.74 -8.92
C CYS A 362 -4.80 -23.41 -10.43
N MET A 363 -5.22 -24.37 -11.27
CA MET A 363 -5.39 -24.15 -12.70
C MET A 363 -6.49 -23.13 -13.05
N VAL A 364 -7.63 -23.15 -12.33
CA VAL A 364 -8.67 -22.13 -12.52
C VAL A 364 -8.13 -20.74 -12.16
N GLN A 365 -7.34 -20.61 -11.09
CA GLN A 365 -6.72 -19.34 -10.71
C GLN A 365 -5.75 -18.76 -11.76
N PHE A 366 -5.11 -19.58 -12.60
CA PHE A 366 -4.31 -19.07 -13.72
C PHE A 366 -5.15 -18.37 -14.79
N LYS A 367 -6.39 -18.83 -15.02
CA LYS A 367 -7.35 -18.20 -15.94
C LYS A 367 -7.93 -16.87 -15.40
N GLU A 368 -7.81 -16.64 -14.09
CA GLU A 368 -8.26 -15.41 -13.42
C GLU A 368 -7.23 -14.27 -13.45
N LEU A 369 -6.00 -14.54 -13.93
CA LEU A 369 -4.92 -13.54 -13.96
C LEU A 369 -5.27 -12.37 -14.92
N PRO A 370 -5.28 -11.11 -14.45
CA PRO A 370 -5.67 -9.96 -15.28
C PRO A 370 -4.79 -9.76 -16.55
N PRO A 371 -5.33 -9.94 -17.77
CA PRO A 371 -4.54 -9.95 -19.01
C PRO A 371 -4.00 -8.57 -19.42
N SER A 372 -4.46 -7.48 -18.80
CA SER A 372 -3.85 -6.15 -18.94
C SER A 372 -2.50 -6.04 -18.22
N TYR A 373 -2.30 -6.84 -17.16
CA TYR A 373 -1.11 -6.76 -16.32
C TYR A 373 -0.09 -7.85 -16.63
N ILE A 374 -0.49 -9.06 -17.05
CA ILE A 374 0.43 -10.14 -17.45
C ILE A 374 0.32 -10.47 -18.94
N SER A 375 1.45 -10.76 -19.60
CA SER A 375 1.51 -11.28 -20.99
C SER A 375 2.11 -12.69 -21.01
N GLU A 376 1.87 -13.43 -22.09
CA GLU A 376 2.32 -14.83 -22.26
C GLU A 376 3.85 -14.97 -22.23
N ASP A 377 4.58 -13.90 -22.54
CA ASP A 377 6.06 -13.82 -22.50
C ASP A 377 6.65 -13.82 -21.08
N VAL A 378 5.83 -13.67 -20.04
CA VAL A 378 6.28 -13.64 -18.64
C VAL A 378 6.79 -15.04 -18.25
N PRO A 379 8.08 -15.23 -17.91
CA PRO A 379 8.68 -16.57 -17.79
C PRO A 379 7.96 -17.53 -16.81
N ALA A 380 7.38 -17.01 -15.74
CA ALA A 380 6.60 -17.80 -14.79
C ALA A 380 5.28 -18.30 -15.39
N LEU A 381 4.59 -17.46 -16.18
CA LEU A 381 3.38 -17.84 -16.91
C LEU A 381 3.73 -18.80 -18.05
N THR A 382 4.80 -18.53 -18.80
CA THR A 382 5.28 -19.45 -19.86
C THR A 382 5.63 -20.84 -19.30
N GLN A 383 6.34 -20.91 -18.16
CA GLN A 383 6.61 -22.18 -17.47
C GLN A 383 5.31 -22.87 -17.03
N ALA A 384 4.39 -22.15 -16.38
CA ALA A 384 3.09 -22.70 -16.02
C ALA A 384 2.32 -23.26 -17.23
N MET A 385 2.26 -22.53 -18.35
CA MET A 385 1.61 -22.96 -19.60
C MET A 385 2.25 -24.22 -20.19
N THR A 386 3.57 -24.40 -20.09
CA THR A 386 4.22 -25.67 -20.50
C THR A 386 3.92 -26.85 -19.57
N HIS A 387 3.66 -26.60 -18.28
CA HIS A 387 3.34 -27.64 -17.30
C HIS A 387 1.84 -27.95 -17.15
N ILE A 388 0.95 -27.04 -17.55
CA ILE A 388 -0.51 -27.21 -17.49
C ILE A 388 -0.99 -28.50 -18.20
N PRO A 389 -0.61 -28.80 -19.46
CA PRO A 389 -1.04 -30.04 -20.12
C PRO A 389 -0.65 -31.30 -19.34
N THR A 390 0.55 -31.30 -18.76
CA THR A 390 1.05 -32.38 -17.89
C THR A 390 0.20 -32.52 -16.62
N ALA A 391 -0.13 -31.40 -15.97
CA ALA A 391 -1.00 -31.39 -14.80
C ALA A 391 -2.39 -31.95 -15.11
N VAL A 392 -2.98 -31.58 -16.25
CA VAL A 392 -4.28 -32.12 -16.68
C VAL A 392 -4.19 -33.62 -16.93
N TYR A 393 -3.17 -34.09 -17.65
CA TYR A 393 -2.99 -35.52 -17.94
C TYR A 393 -2.91 -36.36 -16.66
N TRP A 394 -2.06 -35.99 -15.71
CA TRP A 394 -1.93 -36.75 -14.46
C TRP A 394 -3.19 -36.66 -13.59
N THR A 395 -3.92 -35.54 -13.62
CA THR A 395 -5.17 -35.40 -12.85
C THR A 395 -6.30 -36.25 -13.44
N ILE A 396 -6.47 -36.27 -14.77
CA ILE A 396 -7.46 -37.14 -15.43
C ILE A 396 -7.07 -38.62 -15.26
N ARG A 397 -5.78 -38.97 -15.34
CA ARG A 397 -5.30 -40.33 -15.07
C ARG A 397 -5.60 -40.77 -13.62
N SER A 398 -5.45 -39.86 -12.66
CA SER A 398 -5.81 -40.08 -11.26
C SER A 398 -7.33 -40.27 -11.06
N VAL A 399 -8.18 -39.52 -11.78
CA VAL A 399 -9.63 -39.76 -11.80
C VAL A 399 -9.96 -41.17 -12.26
N VAL A 400 -9.34 -41.62 -13.37
CA VAL A 400 -9.51 -42.99 -13.89
C VAL A 400 -9.05 -44.02 -12.86
N ALA A 401 -7.89 -43.82 -12.21
CA ALA A 401 -7.39 -44.71 -11.17
C ALA A 401 -8.35 -44.80 -9.97
N CYS A 402 -8.87 -43.67 -9.48
CA CYS A 402 -9.88 -43.63 -8.42
C CYS A 402 -11.16 -44.37 -8.83
N ALA A 403 -11.67 -44.13 -10.04
CA ALA A 403 -12.89 -44.76 -10.54
C ALA A 403 -12.75 -46.28 -10.71
N ASN A 404 -11.59 -46.74 -11.21
CA ASN A 404 -11.28 -48.17 -11.30
C ASN A 404 -11.29 -48.82 -9.91
N GLN A 405 -10.68 -48.18 -8.89
CA GLN A 405 -10.67 -48.69 -7.52
C GLN A 405 -12.07 -48.82 -6.91
N ILE A 406 -12.93 -47.80 -7.06
CA ILE A 406 -14.32 -47.84 -6.58
C ILE A 406 -15.10 -48.95 -7.31
N THR A 407 -14.89 -49.09 -8.61
CA THR A 407 -15.56 -50.11 -9.44
C THR A 407 -15.14 -51.52 -9.08
N LEU A 408 -13.84 -51.77 -8.85
CA LEU A 408 -13.30 -53.06 -8.39
C LEU A 408 -13.87 -53.46 -7.03
N LEU A 409 -13.86 -52.57 -6.03
CA LEU A 409 -14.48 -52.80 -4.72
C LEU A 409 -15.95 -53.21 -4.85
N THR A 410 -16.70 -52.53 -5.72
CA THR A 410 -18.14 -52.73 -5.94
C THR A 410 -18.47 -54.01 -6.74
N THR A 411 -17.52 -54.55 -7.50
CA THR A 411 -17.77 -55.64 -8.48
C THR A 411 -17.14 -56.98 -8.07
N MET A 412 -15.94 -56.94 -7.47
CA MET A 412 -15.15 -58.12 -7.11
C MET A 412 -15.12 -58.42 -5.61
N GLY A 413 -15.74 -57.56 -4.79
CA GLY A 413 -15.84 -57.74 -3.34
C GLY A 413 -14.51 -57.55 -2.59
N HIS A 414 -14.51 -57.99 -1.33
CA HIS A 414 -13.41 -57.71 -0.40
C HIS A 414 -12.16 -58.59 -0.62
N GLU A 415 -12.31 -59.79 -1.19
CA GLU A 415 -11.20 -60.76 -1.35
C GLU A 415 -10.12 -60.27 -2.32
N TYR A 416 -10.49 -59.49 -3.34
CA TYR A 416 -9.54 -58.90 -4.29
C TYR A 416 -8.85 -57.63 -3.74
N ALA A 417 -9.41 -56.99 -2.71
CA ALA A 417 -8.94 -55.70 -2.19
C ALA A 417 -7.69 -55.79 -1.29
N LEU A 418 -7.12 -56.98 -1.12
CA LEU A 418 -5.94 -57.25 -0.31
C LEU A 418 -4.61 -57.09 -1.07
N SER A 419 -4.63 -56.78 -2.36
CA SER A 419 -3.41 -56.44 -3.12
C SER A 419 -2.79 -55.14 -2.60
N THR A 420 -1.50 -55.18 -2.24
CA THR A 420 -0.77 -54.03 -1.69
C THR A 420 -0.24 -53.07 -2.77
N THR A 421 -0.15 -53.53 -4.02
CA THR A 421 0.31 -52.76 -5.19
C THR A 421 -0.58 -51.57 -5.50
N GLU A 422 -1.89 -51.77 -5.54
CA GLU A 422 -2.87 -50.73 -5.92
C GLU A 422 -2.90 -49.53 -4.95
N ALA A 423 -2.70 -49.77 -3.65
CA ALA A 423 -2.61 -48.70 -2.66
C ALA A 423 -1.33 -47.84 -2.83
N TRP A 424 -0.25 -48.46 -3.29
CA TRP A 424 1.00 -47.77 -3.62
C TRP A 424 0.86 -46.93 -4.89
N GLU A 425 0.13 -47.42 -5.91
CA GLU A 425 -0.17 -46.64 -7.12
C GLU A 425 -0.93 -45.35 -6.80
N LEU A 426 -2.02 -45.41 -6.02
CA LEU A 426 -2.75 -44.21 -5.57
C LEU A 426 -1.84 -43.22 -4.83
N SER A 427 -0.98 -43.73 -3.93
CA SER A 427 -0.05 -42.90 -3.15
C SER A 427 1.06 -42.28 -4.03
N SER A 428 1.49 -42.96 -5.09
CA SER A 428 2.45 -42.43 -6.06
C SER A 428 1.85 -41.32 -6.92
N LEU A 429 0.56 -41.46 -7.28
CA LEU A 429 -0.21 -40.44 -8.00
C LEU A 429 -0.49 -39.22 -7.11
N GLU A 430 -0.75 -39.42 -5.81
CA GLU A 430 -0.89 -38.34 -4.83
C GLU A 430 0.40 -37.50 -4.80
N HIS A 431 1.54 -38.13 -4.58
CA HIS A 431 2.83 -37.44 -4.54
C HIS A 431 3.17 -36.74 -5.86
N LYS A 432 2.86 -37.35 -7.01
CA LYS A 432 3.09 -36.73 -8.34
C LYS A 432 2.20 -35.51 -8.54
N LEU A 433 0.92 -35.55 -8.15
CA LEU A 433 0.03 -34.39 -8.24
C LEU A 433 0.39 -33.28 -7.24
N THR A 434 0.74 -33.60 -6.00
CA THR A 434 1.19 -32.62 -5.01
C THR A 434 2.43 -31.86 -5.49
N ASN A 435 3.45 -32.58 -5.98
CA ASN A 435 4.67 -31.96 -6.53
C ASN A 435 4.36 -31.03 -7.74
N ILE A 436 3.42 -31.41 -8.60
CA ILE A 436 2.97 -30.57 -9.72
C ILE A 436 2.19 -29.35 -9.21
N CYS A 437 1.33 -29.53 -8.21
CA CYS A 437 0.54 -28.47 -7.59
C CYS A 437 1.42 -27.41 -6.94
N ASP A 438 2.43 -27.82 -6.16
CA ASP A 438 3.33 -26.91 -5.47
C ASP A 438 4.19 -26.10 -6.47
N HIS A 439 4.63 -26.72 -7.56
CA HIS A 439 5.28 -25.99 -8.65
C HIS A 439 4.35 -24.97 -9.31
N LEU A 440 3.12 -25.36 -9.67
CA LEU A 440 2.14 -24.45 -10.26
C LEU A 440 1.79 -23.29 -9.31
N LYS A 441 1.66 -23.55 -8.00
CA LYS A 441 1.45 -22.52 -6.96
C LYS A 441 2.64 -21.56 -6.86
N GLN A 442 3.87 -22.04 -6.97
CA GLN A 442 5.07 -21.19 -7.00
C GLN A 442 5.06 -20.25 -8.22
N GLN A 443 4.72 -20.75 -9.40
CA GLN A 443 4.59 -19.93 -10.61
C GLN A 443 3.44 -18.92 -10.49
N LEU A 444 2.30 -19.34 -9.94
CA LEU A 444 1.13 -18.49 -9.71
C LEU A 444 1.45 -17.33 -8.76
N GLY A 445 2.15 -17.60 -7.65
CA GLY A 445 2.64 -16.57 -6.74
C GLY A 445 3.60 -15.58 -7.41
N SER A 446 4.51 -16.09 -8.25
CA SER A 446 5.42 -15.25 -9.04
C SER A 446 4.68 -14.38 -10.07
N CYS A 447 3.60 -14.90 -10.67
CA CYS A 447 2.72 -14.13 -11.57
C CYS A 447 2.00 -13.00 -10.82
N TYR A 448 1.41 -13.28 -9.65
CA TYR A 448 0.77 -12.26 -8.81
C TYR A 448 1.76 -11.19 -8.32
N GLN A 449 2.98 -11.58 -7.96
CA GLN A 449 4.04 -10.62 -7.58
C GLN A 449 4.39 -9.69 -8.75
N HIS A 450 4.58 -10.22 -9.96
CA HIS A 450 4.86 -9.39 -11.13
C HIS A 450 3.69 -8.43 -11.45
N ILE A 451 2.44 -8.89 -11.32
CA ILE A 451 1.24 -8.07 -11.51
C ILE A 451 1.19 -6.91 -10.49
N ASP A 452 1.46 -7.17 -9.20
CA ASP A 452 1.55 -6.12 -8.18
C ASP A 452 2.68 -5.14 -8.49
N ASP A 453 3.90 -5.60 -8.80
CA ASP A 453 5.02 -4.70 -9.07
C ASP A 453 4.80 -3.86 -10.35
N LYS A 454 4.17 -4.41 -11.40
CA LYS A 454 3.76 -3.65 -12.59
C LYS A 454 2.71 -2.59 -12.26
N LYS A 455 1.68 -2.95 -11.47
CA LYS A 455 0.65 -2.02 -10.99
C LYS A 455 1.26 -0.91 -10.14
N ASN A 456 2.19 -1.22 -9.25
CA ASN A 456 2.89 -0.23 -8.43
C ASN A 456 3.72 0.75 -9.27
N VAL A 457 4.38 0.29 -10.33
CA VAL A 457 5.10 1.16 -11.27
C VAL A 457 4.14 2.07 -12.04
N GLU A 458 2.98 1.56 -12.46
CA GLU A 458 1.97 2.36 -13.17
C GLU A 458 1.31 3.41 -12.26
N THR A 459 0.88 3.05 -11.05
CA THR A 459 0.38 4.02 -10.05
C THR A 459 1.45 5.05 -9.71
N PHE A 460 2.73 4.66 -9.58
CA PHE A 460 3.82 5.60 -9.32
C PHE A 460 4.03 6.58 -10.49
N ARG A 461 3.99 6.12 -11.74
CA ARG A 461 4.06 7.01 -12.92
C ARG A 461 2.88 7.98 -12.96
N MET A 462 1.66 7.47 -12.76
CA MET A 462 0.44 8.28 -12.67
C MET A 462 0.55 9.35 -11.57
N LEU A 463 1.13 9.04 -10.40
CA LEU A 463 1.35 10.03 -9.33
C LEU A 463 2.31 11.15 -9.78
N VAL A 464 3.41 10.82 -10.48
CA VAL A 464 4.34 11.82 -11.04
C VAL A 464 3.61 12.73 -12.03
N GLU A 465 2.93 12.16 -13.02
CA GLU A 465 2.16 12.90 -14.02
C GLU A 465 1.09 13.79 -13.36
N LEU A 466 0.37 13.29 -12.35
CA LEU A 466 -0.65 14.04 -11.62
C LEU A 466 -0.09 15.26 -10.89
N PHE A 467 1.10 15.19 -10.30
CA PHE A 467 1.72 16.33 -9.60
C PHE A 467 2.34 17.37 -10.54
N GLU A 468 2.65 17.00 -11.78
CA GLU A 468 3.11 17.94 -12.82
C GLU A 468 1.94 18.69 -13.50
N MET A 469 0.73 18.10 -13.49
CA MET A 469 -0.49 18.72 -14.03
C MET A 469 -1.11 19.79 -13.12
N THR A 470 -1.74 20.80 -13.73
CA THR A 470 -2.59 21.77 -13.02
C THR A 470 -4.04 21.26 -12.93
N HIS A 471 -4.65 21.35 -11.74
CA HIS A 471 -6.03 20.90 -11.51
C HIS A 471 -6.97 22.06 -11.11
N ILE A 472 -8.28 21.82 -11.25
CA ILE A 472 -9.34 22.77 -10.88
C ILE A 472 -9.47 22.87 -9.35
N ASP A 473 -9.23 21.76 -8.65
CA ASP A 473 -9.11 21.68 -7.20
C ASP A 473 -8.22 20.50 -6.80
N ASN A 474 -7.77 20.52 -5.54
CA ASN A 474 -6.90 19.53 -4.91
C ASN A 474 -7.48 18.10 -4.81
N MET A 475 -8.74 17.86 -5.18
CA MET A 475 -9.40 16.56 -4.94
C MET A 475 -8.81 15.39 -5.72
N LYS A 476 -8.26 15.63 -6.92
CA LYS A 476 -7.58 14.59 -7.71
C LYS A 476 -6.33 14.07 -6.99
N ILE A 477 -5.54 14.98 -6.44
CA ILE A 477 -4.32 14.66 -5.68
C ILE A 477 -4.68 13.92 -4.38
N LEU A 478 -5.63 14.45 -3.60
CA LEU A 478 -6.03 13.83 -2.34
C LEU A 478 -6.59 12.40 -2.54
N LYS A 479 -7.38 12.17 -3.60
CA LYS A 479 -7.93 10.84 -3.94
C LYS A 479 -6.90 9.88 -4.58
N ALA A 480 -5.73 10.37 -4.99
CA ALA A 480 -4.62 9.55 -5.47
C ALA A 480 -3.62 9.21 -4.35
N LEU A 481 -3.47 10.08 -3.35
CA LEU A 481 -2.68 9.81 -2.14
C LEU A 481 -3.41 8.90 -1.13
N ILE A 482 -4.72 9.06 -1.00
CA ILE A 482 -5.58 8.39 -0.01
C ILE A 482 -6.62 7.56 -0.77
N HIS A 483 -6.51 6.23 -0.71
CA HIS A 483 -7.26 5.30 -1.55
C HIS A 483 -8.75 5.19 -1.17
N ALA A 484 -9.54 6.15 -1.64
CA ALA A 484 -10.97 6.28 -1.32
C ALA A 484 -11.91 5.40 -2.19
N ARG A 485 -11.45 4.24 -2.69
CA ARG A 485 -12.29 3.34 -3.52
C ARG A 485 -13.22 2.47 -2.68
N ASP A 486 -12.72 1.93 -1.57
CA ASP A 486 -13.43 0.95 -0.74
C ASP A 486 -14.06 1.57 0.53
N ASP A 487 -13.53 2.71 1.01
CA ASP A 487 -14.09 3.49 2.12
C ASP A 487 -14.47 4.90 1.64
N PRO A 488 -15.76 5.29 1.66
CA PRO A 488 -16.19 6.63 1.28
C PRO A 488 -15.80 7.72 2.30
N MET A 489 -15.39 7.35 3.51
CA MET A 489 -14.94 8.25 4.58
C MET A 489 -13.54 7.87 5.11
N PRO A 490 -12.49 7.97 4.26
CA PRO A 490 -11.15 7.45 4.56
C PRO A 490 -10.35 8.30 5.55
N ILE A 491 -10.92 9.37 6.09
CA ILE A 491 -10.27 10.28 7.04
C ILE A 491 -11.13 10.48 8.30
N VAL A 492 -10.47 10.68 9.44
CA VAL A 492 -11.08 10.97 10.74
C VAL A 492 -10.75 12.42 11.12
N ASP A 493 -11.77 13.18 11.49
CA ASP A 493 -11.65 14.53 12.07
C ASP A 493 -11.14 14.43 13.51
N GLY A 494 -9.96 14.99 13.79
CA GLY A 494 -9.35 14.98 15.12
C GLY A 494 -10.13 15.73 16.19
N SER A 495 -11.05 16.64 15.82
CA SER A 495 -11.86 17.41 16.77
C SER A 495 -13.15 16.69 17.20
N THR A 496 -13.85 16.02 16.28
CA THR A 496 -15.07 15.25 16.59
C THR A 496 -14.84 13.75 16.75
N LYS A 497 -13.65 13.25 16.40
CA LYS A 497 -13.25 11.83 16.32
C LYS A 497 -14.21 10.99 15.45
N ARG A 498 -14.77 11.60 14.40
CA ARG A 498 -15.67 10.94 13.43
C ARG A 498 -14.99 10.77 12.07
N LYS A 499 -15.32 9.67 11.38
CA LYS A 499 -15.03 9.52 9.94
C LYS A 499 -15.77 10.59 9.14
N VAL A 500 -15.09 11.18 8.16
CA VAL A 500 -15.61 12.22 7.25
C VAL A 500 -15.09 12.01 5.81
N THR A 501 -15.70 12.67 4.84
CA THR A 501 -15.30 12.59 3.42
C THR A 501 -14.15 13.56 3.11
N LEU A 502 -13.33 13.25 2.10
CA LEU A 502 -12.22 14.13 1.66
C LEU A 502 -12.69 15.52 1.18
N GLU A 503 -13.97 15.69 0.83
CA GLU A 503 -14.51 16.97 0.33
C GLU A 503 -14.41 18.11 1.37
N VAL A 504 -14.20 17.81 2.66
CA VAL A 504 -13.95 18.83 3.72
C VAL A 504 -12.62 19.59 3.54
N LEU A 505 -11.70 19.05 2.74
CA LEU A 505 -10.39 19.65 2.40
C LEU A 505 -10.41 20.38 1.05
N ARG A 506 -11.53 20.35 0.33
CA ARG A 506 -11.64 20.81 -1.06
C ARG A 506 -11.37 22.31 -1.20
N ARG A 507 -10.44 22.66 -2.10
CA ARG A 507 -10.00 24.06 -2.37
C ARG A 507 -9.44 24.81 -1.14
N LYS A 508 -8.98 24.09 -0.12
CA LYS A 508 -8.19 24.65 0.99
C LYS A 508 -6.70 24.45 0.73
N ASN A 509 -5.85 25.23 1.40
CA ASN A 509 -4.45 24.83 1.58
C ASN A 509 -4.42 23.63 2.53
N VAL A 510 -3.68 22.58 2.17
CA VAL A 510 -3.62 21.33 2.95
C VAL A 510 -2.17 21.00 3.26
N LEU A 511 -1.86 20.90 4.55
CA LEU A 511 -0.55 20.49 5.05
C LEU A 511 -0.59 19.00 5.36
N LEU A 512 0.12 18.20 4.56
CA LEU A 512 0.30 16.77 4.80
C LEU A 512 1.41 16.62 5.86
N LEU A 513 1.04 16.31 7.10
CA LEU A 513 1.97 15.88 8.13
C LEU A 513 2.31 14.40 7.86
N ILE A 514 3.52 14.14 7.43
CA ILE A 514 4.00 12.80 7.04
C ILE A 514 5.03 12.34 8.05
N SER A 515 4.75 11.24 8.76
CA SER A 515 5.65 10.64 9.75
C SER A 515 5.54 9.12 9.71
N ASP A 516 6.45 8.42 10.41
CA ASP A 516 6.18 7.07 10.87
C ASP A 516 5.31 7.10 12.16
N LEU A 517 5.23 5.99 12.90
CA LEU A 517 4.52 5.95 14.19
C LEU A 517 5.37 6.49 15.38
N ASN A 518 6.60 6.94 15.15
CA ASN A 518 7.56 7.31 16.20
C ASN A 518 7.69 8.84 16.40
N ILE A 519 6.72 9.61 15.90
CA ILE A 519 6.62 11.05 16.16
C ILE A 519 6.52 11.32 17.66
N SER A 520 7.31 12.26 18.17
CA SER A 520 7.45 12.46 19.61
C SER A 520 6.30 13.30 20.20
N HIS A 521 6.01 13.12 21.50
CA HIS A 521 5.02 13.95 22.18
C HIS A 521 5.46 15.42 22.27
N ASP A 522 6.75 15.66 22.51
CA ASP A 522 7.42 16.97 22.44
C ASP A 522 7.13 17.68 21.09
N GLU A 523 7.12 16.93 19.98
CA GLU A 523 6.87 17.43 18.63
C GLU A 523 5.38 17.64 18.32
N LEU A 524 4.51 16.72 18.77
CA LEU A 524 3.06 16.85 18.59
C LEU A 524 2.48 18.03 19.38
N SER A 525 2.92 18.26 20.62
CA SER A 525 2.38 19.33 21.48
C SER A 525 2.69 20.72 20.93
N ILE A 526 3.88 20.94 20.37
CA ILE A 526 4.23 22.21 19.73
C ILE A 526 3.50 22.40 18.39
N LEU A 527 3.32 21.33 17.59
CA LEU A 527 2.46 21.41 16.39
C LEU A 527 1.01 21.74 16.75
N GLU A 528 0.47 21.13 17.82
CA GLU A 528 -0.87 21.45 18.34
C GLU A 528 -0.96 22.90 18.81
N GLN A 529 0.03 23.40 19.56
CA GLN A 529 0.07 24.80 19.98
C GLN A 529 0.01 25.74 18.76
N ILE A 530 0.91 25.58 17.79
CA ILE A 530 0.98 26.46 16.61
C ILE A 530 -0.32 26.37 15.78
N TYR A 531 -0.89 25.17 15.64
CA TYR A 531 -2.17 24.96 14.95
C TYR A 531 -3.34 25.65 15.67
N ASN A 532 -3.42 25.54 16.99
CA ASN A 532 -4.46 26.18 17.80
C ASN A 532 -4.30 27.71 17.84
N GLU A 533 -3.08 28.23 17.96
CA GLU A 533 -2.78 29.67 17.85
C GLU A 533 -3.25 30.27 16.52
N SER A 534 -3.08 29.53 15.42
CA SER A 534 -3.55 29.94 14.08
C SER A 534 -5.09 30.07 14.00
N ARG A 535 -5.82 29.28 14.80
CA ARG A 535 -7.29 29.27 14.88
C ARG A 535 -7.85 30.29 15.87
N ILE A 536 -7.07 30.74 16.85
CA ILE A 536 -7.51 31.74 17.84
C ILE A 536 -7.46 33.17 17.26
N HIS A 537 -6.47 33.50 16.42
CA HIS A 537 -6.28 34.83 15.83
C HIS A 537 -7.22 35.10 14.62
N THR A 538 -8.52 34.94 14.84
CA THR A 538 -9.62 34.98 13.85
C THR A 538 -9.81 36.29 13.10
N THR A 539 -9.08 37.36 13.44
CA THR A 539 -9.08 38.62 12.65
C THR A 539 -8.43 38.47 11.26
N ARG A 540 -7.77 37.34 10.96
CA ARG A 540 -7.24 37.01 9.63
C ARG A 540 -8.14 36.05 8.81
N LEU A 541 -9.46 36.24 8.86
CA LEU A 541 -10.51 35.66 7.97
C LEU A 541 -10.35 34.16 7.60
N ASP A 542 -11.06 33.31 8.35
CA ASP A 542 -11.41 31.89 8.07
C ASP A 542 -10.28 30.92 7.65
N SER A 543 -9.89 30.03 8.58
CA SER A 543 -9.16 28.77 8.39
C SER A 543 -8.22 28.69 7.17
N GLN A 544 -7.10 29.41 7.26
CA GLN A 544 -6.14 29.60 6.16
C GLN A 544 -5.56 28.30 5.61
N TYR A 545 -5.45 27.25 6.44
CA TYR A 545 -5.04 25.91 6.05
C TYR A 545 -5.66 24.85 6.98
N GLU A 546 -5.70 23.61 6.48
CA GLU A 546 -5.98 22.42 7.29
C GLU A 546 -4.73 21.53 7.34
N VAL A 547 -4.57 20.77 8.43
CA VAL A 547 -3.53 19.73 8.54
C VAL A 547 -4.18 18.35 8.37
N ILE A 548 -3.49 17.42 7.70
CA ILE A 548 -3.84 16.00 7.65
C ILE A 548 -2.62 15.12 7.93
N TRP A 549 -2.75 14.19 8.88
CA TRP A 549 -1.73 13.19 9.16
C TRP A 549 -1.80 12.00 8.19
N ILE A 550 -0.66 11.70 7.56
CA ILE A 550 -0.44 10.54 6.70
C ILE A 550 0.68 9.69 7.33
N PRO A 551 0.36 8.60 8.05
CA PRO A 551 1.32 7.66 8.59
C PRO A 551 1.94 6.82 7.48
N VAL A 552 3.26 6.89 7.34
CA VAL A 552 4.04 6.09 6.38
C VAL A 552 4.71 4.95 7.13
N VAL A 553 4.08 3.78 7.05
CA VAL A 553 4.61 2.52 7.59
C VAL A 553 5.03 1.64 6.42
N ASP A 554 6.07 0.83 6.60
CA ASP A 554 6.57 -0.02 5.53
C ASP A 554 5.63 -1.22 5.28
N PRO A 555 5.13 -1.45 4.04
CA PRO A 555 4.23 -2.57 3.74
C PRO A 555 4.83 -3.96 4.00
N SER A 556 6.15 -4.08 4.17
CA SER A 556 6.80 -5.35 4.55
C SER A 556 6.71 -5.69 6.04
N ILE A 557 6.30 -4.75 6.90
CA ILE A 557 6.20 -4.95 8.36
C ILE A 557 4.82 -5.52 8.68
N VAL A 558 4.80 -6.69 9.34
CA VAL A 558 3.56 -7.30 9.86
C VAL A 558 2.94 -6.37 10.89
N TRP A 559 1.70 -5.92 10.66
CA TRP A 559 0.97 -5.05 11.57
C TRP A 559 0.69 -5.76 12.89
N THR A 560 1.19 -5.22 14.00
CA THR A 560 1.01 -5.81 15.33
C THR A 560 -0.02 -5.05 16.17
N GLU A 561 -0.62 -5.75 17.13
CA GLU A 561 -1.53 -5.17 18.13
C GLU A 561 -0.92 -3.97 18.89
N ALA A 562 0.40 -3.98 19.11
CA ALA A 562 1.12 -2.86 19.71
C ALA A 562 1.17 -1.64 18.78
N MET A 563 1.44 -1.84 17.48
CA MET A 563 1.42 -0.78 16.48
C MET A 563 0.01 -0.21 16.28
N HIS A 564 -1.02 -1.07 16.38
CA HIS A 564 -2.42 -0.63 16.30
C HIS A 564 -2.76 0.35 17.45
N LYS A 565 -2.45 -0.04 18.70
CA LYS A 565 -2.64 0.82 19.88
C LYS A 565 -1.79 2.08 19.85
N GLN A 566 -0.56 2.02 19.31
CA GLN A 566 0.30 3.20 19.10
C GLN A 566 -0.35 4.17 18.10
N PHE A 567 -0.86 3.67 16.96
CA PHE A 567 -1.58 4.45 15.97
C PHE A 567 -2.85 5.09 16.55
N GLU A 568 -3.70 4.33 17.26
CA GLU A 568 -4.90 4.85 17.91
C GLU A 568 -4.57 5.93 18.96
N THR A 569 -3.53 5.73 19.76
CA THR A 569 -3.08 6.71 20.77
C THR A 569 -2.70 8.03 20.10
N LEU A 570 -1.88 7.98 19.04
CA LEU A 570 -1.48 9.15 18.26
C LEU A 570 -2.70 9.85 17.63
N GLN A 571 -3.57 9.10 16.94
CA GLN A 571 -4.81 9.63 16.36
C GLN A 571 -5.76 10.25 17.42
N SER A 572 -5.76 9.72 18.64
CA SER A 572 -6.55 10.27 19.75
C SER A 572 -6.04 11.64 20.22
N THR A 573 -4.73 11.87 20.19
CA THR A 573 -4.12 13.15 20.61
C THR A 573 -4.20 14.24 19.53
N MET A 574 -4.17 13.90 18.24
CA MET A 574 -4.15 14.90 17.17
C MET A 574 -5.48 15.69 17.05
N PRO A 575 -5.45 17.04 16.99
CA PRO A 575 -6.64 17.89 16.82
C PRO A 575 -7.05 18.11 15.34
N TRP A 576 -6.20 17.71 14.40
CA TRP A 576 -6.38 17.86 12.95
C TRP A 576 -6.87 16.57 12.27
N TYR A 577 -7.05 16.58 10.95
CA TYR A 577 -7.50 15.39 10.21
C TYR A 577 -6.44 14.29 10.20
N THR A 578 -6.86 13.04 10.15
CA THR A 578 -5.96 11.87 10.04
C THR A 578 -6.56 10.87 9.04
N VAL A 579 -5.76 10.03 8.39
CA VAL A 579 -6.34 8.88 7.65
C VAL A 579 -6.90 7.83 8.63
N SER A 580 -7.91 7.07 8.21
CA SER A 580 -8.56 6.08 9.08
C SER A 580 -7.67 4.89 9.44
N HIS A 581 -6.77 4.49 8.55
CA HIS A 581 -5.77 3.43 8.78
C HIS A 581 -4.60 3.56 7.77
N PRO A 582 -3.36 3.18 8.10
CA PRO A 582 -2.24 3.29 7.16
C PRO A 582 -2.41 2.48 5.87
N SER A 583 -3.20 1.39 5.89
CA SER A 583 -3.48 0.57 4.69
C SER A 583 -4.29 1.28 3.60
N VAL A 584 -4.78 2.50 3.86
CA VAL A 584 -5.43 3.37 2.86
C VAL A 584 -4.38 4.06 1.96
N ILE A 585 -3.09 3.95 2.28
CA ILE A 585 -1.97 4.49 1.49
C ILE A 585 -1.34 3.34 0.68
N GLU A 586 -1.38 3.42 -0.65
CA GLU A 586 -0.78 2.39 -1.51
C GLU A 586 0.76 2.33 -1.39
N LYS A 587 1.35 1.14 -1.61
CA LYS A 587 2.80 0.90 -1.75
C LYS A 587 3.46 1.87 -2.75
N ALA A 588 2.78 2.21 -3.85
CA ALA A 588 3.21 3.23 -4.80
C ALA A 588 3.22 4.67 -4.23
N VAL A 589 2.29 5.02 -3.35
CA VAL A 589 2.26 6.34 -2.66
C VAL A 589 3.37 6.41 -1.62
N VAL A 590 3.58 5.36 -0.81
CA VAL A 590 4.73 5.25 0.11
C VAL A 590 6.05 5.42 -0.63
N ARG A 591 6.18 4.78 -1.80
CA ARG A 591 7.34 4.92 -2.69
C ARG A 591 7.50 6.35 -3.20
N TYR A 592 6.42 6.99 -3.65
CA TYR A 592 6.44 8.40 -4.09
C TYR A 592 6.90 9.35 -2.97
N ILE A 593 6.38 9.19 -1.75
CA ILE A 593 6.74 9.99 -0.58
C ILE A 593 8.24 9.84 -0.24
N ARG A 594 8.78 8.62 -0.27
CA ARG A 594 10.20 8.34 -0.04
C ARG A 594 11.11 8.89 -1.15
N GLU A 595 10.76 8.69 -2.42
CA GLU A 595 11.62 9.08 -3.56
C GLU A 595 11.52 10.57 -3.92
N LYS A 596 10.31 11.14 -4.00
CA LYS A 596 10.05 12.49 -4.53
C LYS A 596 9.94 13.58 -3.46
N TRP A 597 9.53 13.23 -2.24
CA TRP A 597 9.54 14.15 -1.08
C TRP A 597 10.66 13.84 -0.09
N HIS A 598 11.54 12.88 -0.41
CA HIS A 598 12.74 12.52 0.35
C HIS A 598 12.49 12.17 1.82
N PHE A 599 11.32 11.61 2.13
CA PHE A 599 10.98 11.14 3.47
C PHE A 599 11.91 10.01 3.92
N ARG A 600 12.54 10.18 5.08
CA ARG A 600 13.45 9.21 5.72
C ARG A 600 13.13 9.06 7.22
N ASN A 601 11.88 8.74 7.54
CA ASN A 601 11.37 8.46 8.90
C ASN A 601 11.24 9.69 9.84
N LYS A 602 12.12 10.71 9.78
CA LYS A 602 11.84 11.99 10.48
C LYS A 602 10.65 12.69 9.81
N ALA A 603 9.76 13.30 10.60
CA ALA A 603 8.55 13.91 10.09
C ALA A 603 8.82 15.05 9.10
N ILE A 604 7.98 15.16 8.07
CA ILE A 604 7.98 16.24 7.08
C ILE A 604 6.57 16.81 6.89
N LEU A 605 6.49 18.04 6.39
CA LEU A 605 5.23 18.77 6.27
C LEU A 605 5.05 19.28 4.83
N VAL A 606 4.41 18.49 3.97
CA VAL A 606 4.23 18.84 2.54
C VAL A 606 3.04 19.77 2.38
N VAL A 607 3.20 20.88 1.67
CA VAL A 607 2.16 21.90 1.52
C VAL A 607 1.52 21.80 0.13
N LEU A 608 0.22 21.55 0.09
CA LEU A 608 -0.61 21.62 -1.11
C LEU A 608 -1.41 22.92 -1.14
N ASP A 609 -1.45 23.58 -2.30
CA ASP A 609 -2.36 24.71 -2.56
C ASP A 609 -3.81 24.24 -2.85
N PRO A 610 -4.80 25.14 -3.02
CA PRO A 610 -6.19 24.80 -3.34
C PRO A 610 -6.38 23.97 -4.62
N GLN A 611 -5.39 24.00 -5.53
CA GLN A 611 -5.33 23.25 -6.78
C GLN A 611 -4.57 21.92 -6.65
N GLY A 612 -4.00 21.62 -5.48
CA GLY A 612 -3.26 20.40 -5.18
C GLY A 612 -1.78 20.42 -5.58
N ARG A 613 -1.23 21.57 -5.99
CA ARG A 613 0.19 21.70 -6.33
C ARG A 613 1.03 21.76 -5.07
N VAL A 614 2.18 21.08 -5.06
CA VAL A 614 3.15 21.16 -3.96
C VAL A 614 3.84 22.52 -4.00
N VAL A 615 3.62 23.35 -2.98
CA VAL A 615 4.23 24.70 -2.86
C VAL A 615 5.39 24.76 -1.86
N SER A 616 5.52 23.73 -1.02
CA SER A 616 6.77 23.36 -0.36
C SER A 616 6.79 21.85 -0.10
N PRO A 617 7.88 21.13 -0.44
CA PRO A 617 8.02 19.70 -0.16
C PRO A 617 8.34 19.42 1.31
N ASN A 618 8.79 20.41 2.09
CA ASN A 618 8.92 20.29 3.54
C ASN A 618 8.88 21.64 4.26
N ALA A 619 7.69 22.11 4.61
CA ALA A 619 7.47 23.32 5.39
C ALA A 619 7.69 23.16 6.91
N ILE A 620 8.16 22.00 7.40
CA ILE A 620 8.25 21.77 8.85
C ILE A 620 9.24 22.76 9.50
N HIS A 621 10.33 23.12 8.79
CA HIS A 621 11.28 24.13 9.25
C HIS A 621 10.64 25.52 9.35
N MET A 622 9.89 25.95 8.34
CA MET A 622 9.11 27.19 8.38
C MET A 622 8.13 27.23 9.56
N MET A 623 7.46 26.10 9.83
CA MET A 623 6.54 25.95 10.97
C MET A 623 7.27 26.13 12.30
N TRP A 624 8.44 25.53 12.48
CA TRP A 624 9.23 25.70 13.71
C TRP A 624 9.81 27.12 13.88
N ILE A 625 10.24 27.78 12.80
CA ILE A 625 10.91 29.09 12.90
C ILE A 625 9.89 30.23 13.13
N TRP A 626 8.77 30.26 12.39
CA TRP A 626 7.80 31.38 12.40
C TRP A 626 6.34 30.98 12.68
N GLY A 627 6.05 29.70 12.84
CA GLY A 627 4.69 29.19 13.06
C GLY A 627 3.70 29.63 11.98
N SER A 628 2.51 30.06 12.41
CA SER A 628 1.45 30.52 11.51
C SER A 628 1.81 31.76 10.66
N ASN A 629 2.85 32.53 11.01
CA ASN A 629 3.30 33.67 10.21
C ASN A 629 4.10 33.28 8.95
N ALA A 630 4.51 32.01 8.83
CA ALA A 630 5.08 31.47 7.60
C ALA A 630 4.05 31.14 6.51
N PHE A 631 2.74 31.17 6.80
CA PHE A 631 1.69 31.04 5.78
C PHE A 631 1.92 32.06 4.63
N PRO A 632 1.78 31.66 3.34
CA PRO A 632 1.26 30.39 2.81
C PRO A 632 2.27 29.23 2.67
N PHE A 633 3.37 29.24 3.42
CA PHE A 633 4.39 28.17 3.46
C PHE A 633 4.97 27.82 2.07
N THR A 634 5.19 28.85 1.25
CA THR A 634 5.86 28.76 -0.06
C THR A 634 7.34 29.11 0.08
N SER A 635 8.21 28.58 -0.77
CA SER A 635 9.64 28.99 -0.79
C SER A 635 9.84 30.50 -1.00
N LEU A 636 8.97 31.15 -1.78
CA LEU A 636 9.00 32.62 -1.94
C LEU A 636 8.64 33.38 -0.65
N ARG A 637 7.79 32.81 0.22
CA ARG A 637 7.49 33.36 1.55
C ARG A 637 8.66 33.15 2.51
N GLU A 638 9.29 31.99 2.47
CA GLU A 638 10.52 31.67 3.22
C GLU A 638 11.68 32.62 2.85
N GLU A 639 11.88 32.89 1.55
CA GLU A 639 12.83 33.89 1.07
C GLU A 639 12.51 35.30 1.53
N SER A 640 11.23 35.67 1.65
CA SER A 640 10.86 36.98 2.15
C SER A 640 11.11 37.11 3.64
N LEU A 641 10.70 36.11 4.43
CA LEU A 641 10.97 36.06 5.88
C LEU A 641 12.47 36.17 6.16
N TRP A 642 13.33 35.40 5.47
CA TRP A 642 14.79 35.52 5.65
C TRP A 642 15.42 36.84 5.16
N ARG A 643 14.69 37.72 4.46
CA ARG A 643 15.11 39.10 4.15
C ARG A 643 14.56 40.14 5.15
N GLU A 644 13.44 39.82 5.79
CA GLU A 644 12.79 40.63 6.82
C GLU A 644 13.42 40.39 8.22
N GLU A 645 13.97 39.19 8.44
CA GLU A 645 14.56 38.71 9.68
C GLU A 645 16.01 39.18 9.91
N ALA A 646 16.40 39.36 11.18
CA ALA A 646 17.76 39.68 11.59
C ALA A 646 18.22 38.84 12.79
N TRP A 647 19.52 38.71 13.03
CA TRP A 647 20.05 37.96 14.17
C TRP A 647 19.81 38.73 15.49
N ARG A 648 18.68 38.41 16.12
CA ARG A 648 18.11 39.08 17.29
C ARG A 648 17.67 38.06 18.33
N LEU A 649 17.54 38.47 19.59
CA LEU A 649 17.13 37.54 20.65
C LEU A 649 15.71 36.98 20.42
N GLU A 650 14.80 37.78 19.84
CA GLU A 650 13.45 37.33 19.49
C GLU A 650 13.43 36.16 18.49
N LEU A 651 14.37 36.09 17.54
CA LEU A 651 14.46 34.96 16.60
C LEU A 651 14.73 33.63 17.34
N LEU A 652 15.40 33.69 18.49
CA LEU A 652 15.73 32.54 19.32
C LEU A 652 14.57 32.14 20.25
N VAL A 653 13.95 33.10 20.97
CA VAL A 653 13.01 32.81 22.07
C VAL A 653 11.53 33.11 21.80
N ASN A 654 11.19 33.78 20.70
CA ASN A 654 9.78 34.08 20.39
C ASN A 654 8.98 32.79 20.20
N GLY A 655 7.77 32.74 20.76
CA GLY A 655 6.94 31.53 20.81
C GLY A 655 7.36 30.48 21.87
N ILE A 656 8.49 30.66 22.56
CA ILE A 656 8.98 29.73 23.60
C ILE A 656 8.69 30.29 25.00
N ASP A 657 9.13 31.52 25.29
CA ASP A 657 9.11 32.07 26.65
C ASP A 657 8.70 33.56 26.68
N PRO A 658 7.52 33.91 27.25
CA PRO A 658 7.06 35.29 27.35
C PRO A 658 7.82 36.12 28.40
N MET A 659 8.54 35.51 29.35
CA MET A 659 9.31 36.23 30.37
C MET A 659 10.55 36.87 29.77
N ILE A 660 11.32 36.12 28.96
CA ILE A 660 12.47 36.66 28.23
C ILE A 660 12.01 37.73 27.24
N LEU A 661 10.88 37.53 26.54
CA LEU A 661 10.28 38.55 25.66
C LEU A 661 9.89 39.85 26.40
N ASN A 662 9.70 39.83 27.72
CA ASN A 662 9.49 41.06 28.49
C ASN A 662 10.81 41.73 28.87
N TRP A 663 11.83 40.98 29.29
CA TRP A 663 13.17 41.53 29.52
C TRP A 663 13.79 42.18 28.27
N ILE A 664 13.47 41.65 27.08
CA ILE A 664 13.82 42.24 25.79
C ILE A 664 13.23 43.65 25.65
N LYS A 665 11.95 43.84 26.00
CA LYS A 665 11.25 45.15 25.94
C LYS A 665 11.76 46.11 27.00
N ASP A 666 12.11 45.60 28.18
CA ASP A 666 12.74 46.35 29.28
C ASP A 666 14.16 46.83 28.93
N GLY A 667 14.76 46.35 27.83
CA GLY A 667 16.12 46.72 27.41
C GLY A 667 17.24 46.19 28.30
N LYS A 668 16.95 45.14 29.10
CA LYS A 668 17.92 44.53 30.04
C LYS A 668 19.05 43.82 29.30
N TYR A 669 20.14 43.58 30.02
CA TYR A 669 21.15 42.60 29.59
C TYR A 669 20.64 41.20 29.92
N ILE A 670 20.78 40.27 28.98
CA ILE A 670 20.28 38.90 29.13
C ILE A 670 21.38 37.95 28.66
N PHE A 671 21.83 37.06 29.55
CA PHE A 671 22.54 35.84 29.16
C PHE A 671 21.53 34.71 28.98
N LEU A 672 21.42 34.18 27.76
CA LEU A 672 20.95 32.81 27.54
C LEU A 672 22.17 31.90 27.62
N TYR A 673 22.10 30.82 28.39
CA TYR A 673 23.25 29.93 28.56
C TYR A 673 22.85 28.48 28.80
N GLY A 674 23.79 27.55 28.58
CA GLY A 674 23.55 26.13 28.72
C GLY A 674 24.83 25.31 28.83
N GLY A 675 24.68 24.03 29.18
CA GLY A 675 25.78 23.13 29.49
C GLY A 675 25.37 22.00 30.43
N ASP A 676 26.12 20.90 30.41
CA ASP A 676 25.89 19.70 31.22
C ASP A 676 26.79 19.60 32.49
N ASP A 677 27.69 20.57 32.69
CA ASP A 677 28.54 20.69 33.88
C ASP A 677 27.94 21.67 34.91
N VAL A 678 27.71 21.16 36.14
CA VAL A 678 27.19 21.90 37.28
C VAL A 678 28.21 22.89 37.84
N GLU A 679 29.50 22.55 37.82
CA GLU A 679 30.56 23.39 38.39
C GLU A 679 30.84 24.60 37.50
N TRP A 680 30.93 24.41 36.17
CA TRP A 680 30.95 25.51 35.21
C TRP A 680 29.71 26.40 35.35
N VAL A 681 28.49 25.86 35.45
CA VAL A 681 27.26 26.65 35.63
C VAL A 681 27.30 27.50 36.91
N ARG A 682 27.72 26.93 38.04
CA ARG A 682 27.85 27.67 39.31
C ARG A 682 28.92 28.75 39.23
N LYS A 683 30.08 28.46 38.64
CA LYS A 683 31.17 29.43 38.46
C LYS A 683 30.78 30.56 37.51
N PHE A 684 30.13 30.25 36.39
CA PHE A 684 29.64 31.20 35.40
C PHE A 684 28.61 32.16 36.00
N THR A 685 27.53 31.65 36.60
CA THR A 685 26.45 32.48 37.17
C THR A 685 26.93 33.41 38.28
N ASN A 686 27.84 32.93 39.15
CA ASN A 686 28.43 33.77 40.20
C ASN A 686 29.36 34.85 39.63
N THR A 687 30.20 34.52 38.63
CA THR A 687 31.13 35.49 38.02
C THR A 687 30.35 36.54 37.21
N ALA A 688 29.37 36.13 36.41
CA ALA A 688 28.50 37.04 35.65
C ALA A 688 27.73 38.01 36.56
N ARG A 689 27.21 37.52 37.70
CA ARG A 689 26.54 38.34 38.72
C ARG A 689 27.50 39.33 39.38
N ALA A 690 28.74 38.94 39.68
CA ALA A 690 29.75 39.84 40.23
C ALA A 690 30.16 40.95 39.23
N VAL A 691 30.40 40.59 37.97
CA VAL A 691 30.68 41.54 36.87
C VAL A 691 29.52 42.51 36.67
N ALA A 692 28.27 42.03 36.71
CA ALA A 692 27.09 42.88 36.56
C ALA A 692 26.94 43.90 37.70
N LEU A 693 27.19 43.48 38.94
CA LEU A 693 27.19 44.37 40.12
C LEU A 693 28.31 45.42 40.05
N ALA A 694 29.52 45.01 39.64
CA ALA A 694 30.66 45.92 39.47
C ALA A 694 30.43 46.94 38.34
N SER A 695 29.83 46.50 37.22
CA SER A 695 29.48 47.32 36.06
C SER A 695 28.19 48.13 36.24
N ARG A 696 27.42 47.87 37.30
CA ARG A 696 26.09 48.44 37.58
C ARG A 696 25.05 48.22 36.47
N ILE A 697 25.11 47.08 35.77
CA ILE A 697 24.18 46.76 34.68
C ILE A 697 22.98 45.89 35.17
N PRO A 698 21.77 46.09 34.64
CA PRO A 698 20.62 45.22 34.91
C PRO A 698 20.77 43.92 34.11
N LEU A 699 21.39 42.91 34.71
CA LEU A 699 21.58 41.57 34.13
C LEU A 699 20.54 40.56 34.62
N GLU A 700 19.86 39.93 33.66
CA GLU A 700 19.07 38.71 33.85
C GLU A 700 19.83 37.50 33.25
N MET A 701 19.55 36.29 33.75
CA MET A 701 20.17 35.06 33.26
C MET A 701 19.14 33.94 33.15
N ALA A 702 19.06 33.29 31.97
CA ALA A 702 18.18 32.16 31.71
C ALA A 702 18.98 30.93 31.27
N TYR A 703 18.86 29.83 32.02
CA TYR A 703 19.39 28.53 31.63
C TYR A 703 18.44 27.84 30.65
N VAL A 704 18.94 27.65 29.42
CA VAL A 704 18.25 27.06 28.26
C VAL A 704 18.63 25.59 28.04
N GLY A 705 19.68 25.10 28.71
CA GLY A 705 20.07 23.69 28.66
C GLY A 705 20.87 23.29 27.41
N LYS A 706 20.70 22.04 26.99
CA LYS A 706 21.53 21.38 25.96
C LYS A 706 20.66 20.35 25.22
N SER A 707 20.86 20.15 23.92
CA SER A 707 20.06 19.21 23.11
C SER A 707 20.34 17.75 23.48
N THR A 708 21.58 17.47 23.85
CA THR A 708 22.08 16.14 24.23
C THR A 708 22.02 15.94 25.75
N LYS A 709 22.24 14.70 26.21
CA LYS A 709 22.46 14.36 27.62
C LYS A 709 21.32 14.83 28.56
N LYS A 710 20.04 14.63 28.17
CA LYS A 710 18.83 15.06 28.92
C LYS A 710 18.91 14.83 30.46
N GLU A 711 19.51 13.72 30.92
CA GLU A 711 19.64 13.43 32.36
C GLU A 711 20.68 14.30 33.08
N LEU A 712 21.78 14.68 32.43
CA LEU A 712 22.75 15.60 33.02
C LEU A 712 22.16 17.02 33.12
N VAL A 713 21.39 17.44 32.10
CA VAL A 713 20.61 18.67 32.13
C VAL A 713 19.62 18.68 33.31
N ARG A 714 18.91 17.56 33.60
CA ARG A 714 18.05 17.46 34.80
C ARG A 714 18.80 17.67 36.11
N ARG A 715 20.03 17.16 36.26
CA ARG A 715 20.85 17.41 37.46
C ARG A 715 21.22 18.89 37.59
N VAL A 716 21.59 19.55 36.49
CA VAL A 716 21.86 21.00 36.47
C VAL A 716 20.62 21.81 36.85
N LEU A 717 19.44 21.48 36.29
CA LEU A 717 18.16 22.12 36.64
C LEU A 717 17.82 21.98 38.12
N ALA A 718 18.03 20.79 38.71
CA ALA A 718 17.85 20.57 40.14
C ALA A 718 18.79 21.46 40.99
N THR A 719 20.07 21.57 40.61
CA THR A 719 21.02 22.47 41.29
C THR A 719 20.62 23.94 41.16
N ILE A 720 20.24 24.41 39.96
CA ILE A 720 19.78 25.80 39.76
C ILE A 720 18.56 26.10 40.62
N THR A 721 17.63 25.15 40.75
CA THR A 721 16.42 25.27 41.59
C THR A 721 16.77 25.45 43.08
N VAL A 722 17.72 24.64 43.59
CA VAL A 722 18.13 24.66 45.01
C VAL A 722 18.99 25.88 45.34
N GLU A 723 19.99 26.18 44.51
CA GLU A 723 20.96 27.24 44.74
C GLU A 723 20.50 28.64 44.25
N LYS A 724 19.37 28.70 43.51
CA LYS A 724 18.77 29.94 42.96
C LYS A 724 19.78 30.77 42.13
N LEU A 725 20.47 30.07 41.23
CA LEU A 725 21.54 30.65 40.41
C LEU A 725 21.02 31.60 39.32
N SER A 726 19.86 31.29 38.74
CA SER A 726 19.30 31.94 37.55
C SER A 726 17.81 31.58 37.38
N TYR A 727 17.16 32.21 36.40
CA TYR A 727 15.93 31.68 35.81
C TYR A 727 16.26 30.48 34.90
N PHE A 728 15.30 29.59 34.66
CA PHE A 728 15.50 28.39 33.84
C PHE A 728 14.17 27.86 33.28
N TRP A 729 14.24 27.15 32.15
CA TRP A 729 13.09 26.44 31.61
C TRP A 729 12.84 25.13 32.36
N GLN A 730 11.66 25.03 32.97
CA GLN A 730 11.22 23.86 33.74
C GLN A 730 10.75 22.71 32.84
N ASP A 731 10.19 23.05 31.68
CA ASP A 731 9.66 22.10 30.71
C ASP A 731 10.75 21.65 29.72
N PRO A 732 11.09 20.34 29.65
CA PRO A 732 12.01 19.81 28.65
C PRO A 732 11.56 20.05 27.20
N THR A 733 10.26 20.25 26.95
CA THR A 733 9.73 20.54 25.61
C THR A 733 10.19 21.91 25.10
N MET A 734 10.31 22.92 25.96
CA MET A 734 10.88 24.24 25.60
C MET A 734 12.35 24.11 25.17
N ILE A 735 13.14 23.32 25.92
CA ILE A 735 14.55 23.03 25.63
C ILE A 735 14.65 22.30 24.28
N TRP A 736 13.85 21.25 24.08
CA TRP A 736 13.81 20.51 22.81
C TRP A 736 13.42 21.39 21.62
N PHE A 737 12.42 22.26 21.79
CA PHE A 737 11.91 23.10 20.71
C PHE A 737 12.93 24.17 20.31
N PHE A 738 13.62 24.82 21.26
CA PHE A 738 14.71 25.76 20.96
C PHE A 738 15.80 25.15 20.07
N TRP A 739 16.29 23.96 20.41
CA TRP A 739 17.30 23.27 19.61
C TRP A 739 16.76 22.80 18.25
N THR A 740 15.54 22.25 18.21
CA THR A 740 14.87 21.82 16.96
C THR A 740 14.60 22.98 16.01
N ARG A 741 14.30 24.16 16.57
CA ARG A 741 14.11 25.42 15.85
C ARG A 741 15.44 25.94 15.29
N LEU A 742 16.52 25.94 16.07
CA LEU A 742 17.88 26.28 15.59
C LEU A 742 18.37 25.33 14.49
N GLU A 743 18.22 24.01 14.68
CA GLU A 743 18.48 23.02 13.61
C GLU A 743 17.67 23.36 12.35
N SER A 744 16.41 23.77 12.51
CA SER A 744 15.55 24.12 11.39
C SER A 744 15.93 25.42 10.69
N MET A 745 16.48 26.41 11.41
CA MET A 745 17.09 27.58 10.77
C MET A 745 18.26 27.16 9.87
N LEU A 746 19.14 26.28 10.37
CA LEU A 746 20.25 25.71 9.60
C LEU A 746 19.75 24.96 8.36
N PHE A 747 18.78 24.05 8.51
CA PHE A 747 18.21 23.30 7.38
C PHE A 747 17.51 24.19 6.35
N SER A 748 16.76 25.22 6.78
CA SER A 748 16.10 26.18 5.89
C SER A 748 17.11 26.99 5.07
N LYS A 749 18.17 27.54 5.70
CA LYS A 749 19.25 28.25 5.01
C LYS A 749 19.94 27.36 3.95
N ILE A 750 20.22 26.10 4.30
CA ILE A 750 20.77 25.09 3.37
C ILE A 750 19.81 24.82 2.20
N GLN A 751 18.50 24.71 2.46
CA GLN A 751 17.49 24.41 1.43
C GLN A 751 17.33 25.54 0.40
N GLN A 752 17.58 26.79 0.76
CA GLN A 752 17.60 27.93 -0.19
C GLN A 752 18.82 27.94 -1.14
N GLY A 753 19.69 26.93 -1.10
CA GLY A 753 20.93 26.89 -1.89
C GLY A 753 22.00 27.88 -1.42
N LYS A 754 21.73 28.64 -0.36
CA LYS A 754 22.64 29.62 0.25
C LYS A 754 23.63 28.89 1.17
N LEU A 755 24.52 28.11 0.57
CA LEU A 755 25.83 27.76 1.17
C LEU A 755 26.79 28.96 1.13
N ASP A 756 26.25 30.15 1.35
CA ASP A 756 26.98 31.41 1.34
C ASP A 756 27.51 31.64 2.75
N ASP A 757 28.74 31.18 3.00
CA ASP A 757 29.42 31.32 4.29
C ASP A 757 29.69 32.79 4.67
N HIS A 758 29.30 33.76 3.83
CA HIS A 758 29.29 35.19 4.12
C HIS A 758 27.99 35.69 4.78
N ASP A 759 26.93 34.89 4.91
CA ASP A 759 25.74 35.24 5.71
C ASP A 759 26.09 35.22 7.22
N PRO A 760 26.13 36.37 7.91
CA PRO A 760 26.53 36.42 9.32
C PRO A 760 25.57 35.65 10.24
N MET A 761 24.28 35.63 9.90
CA MET A 761 23.26 34.89 10.65
C MET A 761 23.52 33.38 10.56
N MET A 762 23.94 32.88 9.39
CA MET A 762 24.29 31.48 9.19
C MET A 762 25.53 31.08 10.00
N LEU A 763 26.54 31.96 10.09
CA LEU A 763 27.72 31.73 10.93
C LEU A 763 27.35 31.64 12.42
N GLU A 764 26.47 32.50 12.91
CA GLU A 764 26.06 32.48 14.32
C GLU A 764 25.17 31.28 14.68
N ILE A 765 24.27 30.86 13.78
CA ILE A 765 23.50 29.60 13.90
C ILE A 765 24.47 28.40 13.98
N LYS A 766 25.46 28.34 13.07
CA LYS A 766 26.50 27.29 13.06
C LYS A 766 27.27 27.25 14.39
N LYS A 767 27.76 28.39 14.88
CA LYS A 767 28.50 28.48 16.16
C LYS A 767 27.68 27.89 17.31
N LEU A 768 26.46 28.39 17.51
CA LEU A 768 25.61 27.99 18.64
C LEU A 768 25.26 26.49 18.60
N LEU A 769 24.96 25.93 17.42
CA LEU A 769 24.72 24.50 17.24
C LEU A 769 25.98 23.62 17.44
N SER A 770 27.18 24.18 17.30
CA SER A 770 28.45 23.48 17.55
C SER A 770 28.83 23.48 19.03
N TYR A 771 28.66 24.61 19.73
CA TYR A 771 28.89 24.73 21.18
C TYR A 771 27.89 23.90 22.02
N ASP A 772 26.74 23.54 21.44
CA ASP A 772 25.80 22.57 22.02
C ASP A 772 26.33 21.13 22.06
N LYS A 773 27.39 20.80 21.30
CA LYS A 773 27.98 19.45 21.34
C LYS A 773 29.06 19.34 22.41
N GLU A 774 29.94 20.33 22.51
CA GLU A 774 31.13 20.30 23.38
C GLU A 774 31.16 21.50 24.33
N GLY A 775 31.38 21.24 25.63
CA GLY A 775 31.42 22.26 26.69
C GLY A 775 30.07 22.86 27.09
N GLY A 776 30.11 24.05 27.68
CA GLY A 776 28.95 24.94 27.86
C GLY A 776 28.88 25.99 26.75
N TRP A 777 27.85 26.82 26.75
CA TRP A 777 27.67 27.91 25.80
C TRP A 777 26.94 29.09 26.46
N ALA A 778 27.14 30.30 25.94
CA ALA A 778 26.33 31.46 26.30
C ALA A 778 26.18 32.46 25.14
N VAL A 779 25.04 33.14 25.10
CA VAL A 779 24.72 34.25 24.21
C VAL A 779 24.41 35.47 25.09
N LEU A 780 25.18 36.55 24.93
CA LEU A 780 24.91 37.83 25.57
C LEU A 780 24.07 38.71 24.65
N SER A 781 23.07 39.38 25.22
CA SER A 781 22.21 40.31 24.51
C SER A 781 21.82 41.50 25.38
N LYS A 782 21.33 42.56 24.75
CA LYS A 782 20.82 43.79 25.37
C LYS A 782 19.54 44.20 24.67
N GLY A 783 18.40 43.99 25.32
CA GLY A 783 17.10 44.01 24.66
C GLY A 783 17.07 43.02 23.49
N SER A 784 16.66 43.49 22.30
CA SER A 784 16.62 42.70 21.05
C SER A 784 18.01 42.34 20.51
N ASN A 785 19.03 43.17 20.78
CA ASN A 785 20.32 43.06 20.10
C ASN A 785 21.23 42.03 20.76
N ILE A 786 21.67 41.03 20.00
CA ILE A 786 22.71 40.08 20.44
C ILE A 786 24.07 40.80 20.37
N ILE A 787 24.83 40.76 21.46
CA ILE A 787 26.16 41.36 21.59
C ILE A 787 27.22 40.32 21.18
N SER A 788 27.18 39.12 21.77
CA SER A 788 28.07 38.02 21.39
C SER A 788 27.46 36.64 21.65
N ASN A 789 28.09 35.63 21.07
CA ASN A 789 27.73 34.22 21.12
C ASN A 789 29.04 33.43 21.23
N GLY A 790 29.21 32.65 22.29
CA GLY A 790 30.51 32.06 22.63
C GLY A 790 30.42 30.72 23.34
N HIS A 791 31.43 29.89 23.07
CA HIS A 791 31.69 28.67 23.82
C HIS A 791 32.04 29.00 25.28
N GLY A 792 31.52 28.21 26.21
CA GLY A 792 31.47 28.51 27.64
C GLY A 792 32.83 28.75 28.31
N ASN A 793 33.93 28.22 27.75
CA ASN A 793 35.27 28.56 28.20
C ASN A 793 35.62 30.03 27.86
N THR A 794 35.44 30.45 26.61
CA THR A 794 35.77 31.82 26.14
C THR A 794 34.96 32.88 26.89
N VAL A 795 33.66 32.64 27.10
CA VAL A 795 32.75 33.54 27.81
C VAL A 795 33.11 33.60 29.30
N LEU A 796 33.41 32.46 29.93
CA LEU A 796 33.80 32.44 31.34
C LEU A 796 35.16 33.13 31.57
N THR A 797 36.16 32.88 30.70
CA THR A 797 37.45 33.58 30.76
C THR A 797 37.26 35.09 30.60
N THR A 798 36.45 35.54 29.64
CA THR A 798 36.12 36.97 29.45
C THR A 798 35.52 37.61 30.72
N LEU A 799 34.69 36.88 31.47
CA LEU A 799 34.10 37.35 32.72
C LEU A 799 35.06 37.29 33.92
N VAL A 800 35.99 36.33 33.95
CA VAL A 800 37.05 36.25 34.98
C VAL A 800 38.11 37.33 34.76
N GLU A 801 38.42 37.64 33.51
CA GLU A 801 39.37 38.69 33.10
C GLU A 801 38.78 40.11 33.13
N TYR A 802 37.63 40.31 33.79
CA TYR A 802 36.98 41.62 33.93
C TYR A 802 37.93 42.73 34.39
N ASP A 803 38.85 42.41 35.31
CA ASP A 803 39.84 43.38 35.79
C ASP A 803 40.82 43.89 34.72
N LEU A 804 40.96 43.22 33.58
CA LEU A 804 41.82 43.62 32.46
C LEU A 804 41.13 44.59 31.48
N TRP A 805 39.79 44.55 31.37
CA TRP A 805 39.03 45.33 30.38
C TRP A 805 37.99 46.30 30.99
N LYS A 806 37.76 46.25 32.31
CA LYS A 806 36.88 47.19 33.04
C LYS A 806 37.19 48.67 32.79
N GLU A 807 38.45 49.01 32.50
CA GLU A 807 38.89 50.38 32.23
C GLU A 807 38.46 50.88 30.83
N GLU A 808 38.10 49.98 29.92
CA GLU A 808 37.51 50.35 28.62
C GLU A 808 36.01 50.71 28.75
N ILE A 809 35.31 50.26 29.80
CA ILE A 809 33.85 50.44 29.98
C ILE A 809 33.42 51.91 30.03
N PRO A 810 34.08 52.84 30.76
CA PRO A 810 33.70 54.26 30.76
C PRO A 810 33.89 54.97 29.42
N VAL A 811 34.69 54.39 28.51
CA VAL A 811 35.04 54.98 27.21
C VAL A 811 34.17 54.40 26.08
N LYS A 812 33.95 53.08 26.08
CA LYS A 812 33.23 52.34 25.02
C LYS A 812 31.80 51.93 25.39
N GLY A 813 31.45 51.96 26.68
CA GLY A 813 30.29 51.25 27.22
C GLY A 813 30.54 49.75 27.39
N PHE A 814 29.70 49.09 28.19
CA PHE A 814 29.85 47.66 28.53
C PHE A 814 29.80 46.77 27.27
N ASP A 815 28.84 47.02 26.38
CA ASP A 815 28.56 46.20 25.19
C ASP A 815 29.81 45.97 24.34
N LEU A 816 30.49 47.06 23.98
CA LEU A 816 31.65 47.06 23.09
C LEU A 816 32.93 46.62 23.82
N ALA A 817 33.11 47.02 25.09
CA ALA A 817 34.26 46.58 25.88
C ALA A 817 34.25 45.06 26.12
N TYR A 818 33.07 44.48 26.37
CA TYR A 818 32.89 43.04 26.51
C TYR A 818 33.12 42.29 25.19
N ASP A 819 32.53 42.75 24.10
CA ASP A 819 32.65 42.15 22.76
C ASP A 819 34.09 42.21 22.22
N ASP A 820 34.77 43.36 22.35
CA ASP A 820 36.18 43.51 21.99
C ASP A 820 37.08 42.56 22.80
N HIS A 821 36.82 42.35 24.10
CA HIS A 821 37.62 41.42 24.90
C HIS A 821 37.28 39.95 24.62
N HIS A 822 36.00 39.62 24.45
CA HIS A 822 35.58 38.27 24.06
C HIS A 822 36.22 37.84 22.73
N LYS A 823 36.29 38.75 21.75
CA LYS A 823 36.97 38.52 20.47
C LYS A 823 38.48 38.31 20.62
N LYS A 824 39.15 39.04 21.54
CA LYS A 824 40.58 38.79 21.87
C LYS A 824 40.77 37.36 22.41
N VAL A 825 39.96 36.94 23.39
CA VAL A 825 40.03 35.60 24.03
C VAL A 825 39.72 34.49 23.03
N HIS A 826 38.67 34.67 22.21
CA HIS A 826 38.24 33.72 21.18
C HIS A 826 39.29 33.55 20.07
N GLY A 827 39.95 34.65 19.67
CA GLY A 827 41.02 34.62 18.66
C GLY A 827 42.29 33.85 19.09
N VAL A 828 42.45 33.56 20.38
CA VAL A 828 43.56 32.74 20.93
C VAL A 828 43.18 31.27 21.09
N THR A 829 41.89 30.94 21.25
CA THR A 829 41.43 29.54 21.46
C THR A 829 40.13 29.24 20.73
N TYR A 830 40.23 28.61 19.56
CA TYR A 830 39.07 28.18 18.77
C TYR A 830 38.55 26.80 19.22
N PRO A 831 37.30 26.68 19.69
CA PRO A 831 36.69 25.38 20.02
C PRO A 831 36.62 24.46 18.80
N CYS A 832 36.61 23.13 19.01
CA CYS A 832 36.27 22.20 17.92
C CYS A 832 34.81 22.45 17.48
N CYS A 833 34.59 22.52 16.16
CA CYS A 833 33.27 22.61 15.58
C CYS A 833 32.78 21.23 15.14
N ARG A 834 31.59 20.85 15.59
CA ARG A 834 30.97 19.54 15.33
C ARG A 834 29.52 19.70 14.90
N PHE A 835 29.16 19.13 13.76
CA PHE A 835 27.77 19.04 13.29
C PHE A 835 27.37 17.59 13.04
N GLU A 836 26.28 17.16 13.67
CA GLU A 836 25.74 15.81 13.53
C GLU A 836 24.45 15.89 12.71
N PHE A 837 24.45 15.29 11.53
CA PHE A 837 23.27 15.21 10.69
C PHE A 837 22.69 13.80 10.80
N PRO A 838 21.46 13.63 11.32
CA PRO A 838 20.82 12.32 11.37
C PRO A 838 20.75 11.70 9.96
N ASN A 839 20.98 10.39 9.84
CA ASN A 839 20.80 9.66 8.57
C ASN A 839 19.36 9.78 8.01
N THR A 840 18.41 10.12 8.89
CA THR A 840 17.00 10.42 8.64
C THR A 840 16.74 11.86 8.16
N ALA A 841 17.73 12.74 8.14
CA ALA A 841 17.63 14.06 7.50
C ALA A 841 17.71 13.90 5.98
N GLY A 842 16.64 14.29 5.26
CA GLY A 842 16.46 13.96 3.84
C GLY A 842 17.58 14.44 2.91
N ARG A 843 18.19 15.60 3.19
CA ARG A 843 19.26 16.21 2.38
C ARG A 843 20.41 16.72 3.26
N ILE A 844 21.44 15.89 3.41
CA ILE A 844 22.70 16.24 4.07
C ILE A 844 23.59 17.01 3.08
N PRO A 845 24.29 18.10 3.48
CA PRO A 845 25.23 18.81 2.61
C PRO A 845 26.33 17.92 2.03
N GLU A 846 26.79 18.24 0.82
CA GLU A 846 27.94 17.56 0.19
C GLU A 846 29.24 17.88 0.93
N GLY A 847 29.43 19.16 1.29
CA GLY A 847 30.46 19.64 2.21
C GLY A 847 29.98 20.87 3.00
N MET A 848 30.70 21.24 4.05
CA MET A 848 30.42 22.42 4.89
C MET A 848 31.73 23.09 5.30
N LYS A 849 31.77 24.43 5.39
CA LYS A 849 32.89 25.16 6.00
C LYS A 849 32.64 25.43 7.49
N CYS A 850 33.69 25.28 8.29
CA CYS A 850 33.73 25.57 9.73
C CYS A 850 33.41 27.06 9.97
N PRO A 851 32.54 27.41 10.95
CA PRO A 851 32.22 28.82 11.23
C PRO A 851 33.38 29.61 11.85
N GLU A 852 34.41 28.94 12.36
CA GLU A 852 35.58 29.56 13.00
C GLU A 852 36.73 29.76 12.01
N CYS A 853 37.42 28.68 11.62
CA CYS A 853 38.58 28.77 10.73
C CYS A 853 38.25 28.88 9.23
N HIS A 854 36.96 28.84 8.85
CA HIS A 854 36.48 28.92 7.47
C HIS A 854 37.03 27.83 6.51
N ARG A 855 37.74 26.81 7.01
CA ARG A 855 38.16 25.63 6.25
C ARG A 855 36.98 24.69 6.01
N TYR A 856 37.05 23.87 4.95
CA TYR A 856 36.12 22.76 4.80
C TYR A 856 36.31 21.75 5.93
N MET A 857 35.20 21.29 6.52
CA MET A 857 35.17 20.33 7.61
C MET A 857 35.33 18.91 7.08
N GLU A 858 36.00 18.05 7.83
CA GLU A 858 36.10 16.62 7.48
C GLU A 858 34.73 15.96 7.60
N LYS A 859 34.42 15.08 6.65
CA LYS A 859 33.10 14.45 6.50
C LYS A 859 33.16 12.97 6.81
N TYR A 860 32.70 12.62 8.00
CA TYR A 860 32.45 11.25 8.45
C TYR A 860 30.92 11.01 8.49
N THR A 861 30.41 10.33 9.50
CA THR A 861 28.98 10.40 9.88
C THR A 861 28.59 11.76 10.48
N THR A 862 29.58 12.58 10.82
CA THR A 862 29.47 13.96 11.30
C THR A 862 30.42 14.86 10.50
N PHE A 863 30.18 16.17 10.52
CA PHE A 863 31.20 17.14 10.11
C PHE A 863 32.01 17.56 11.33
N LEU A 864 33.34 17.44 11.26
CA LEU A 864 34.25 17.81 12.34
C LEU A 864 35.33 18.78 11.84
N CYS A 865 35.69 19.75 12.68
CA CYS A 865 36.90 20.55 12.51
C CYS A 865 37.43 20.95 13.89
N CYS A 866 38.55 20.36 14.30
CA CYS A 866 39.36 20.84 15.41
C CYS A 866 40.47 21.76 14.90
N HIS A 867 40.90 22.70 15.74
CA HIS A 867 41.74 23.83 15.37
C HIS A 867 43.15 23.69 15.93
N ASP A 868 43.84 22.62 15.52
CA ASP A 868 45.21 22.35 15.97
C ASP A 868 46.18 23.45 15.51
N GLU A 869 47.05 23.90 16.41
CA GLU A 869 48.08 24.90 16.14
C GLU A 869 49.19 24.34 15.24
N GLY A 870 49.02 24.52 13.92
CA GLY A 870 50.15 24.50 12.98
C GLY A 870 50.18 23.37 11.96
N HIS A 871 49.28 23.43 10.97
CA HIS A 871 49.55 22.85 9.64
C HIS A 871 49.26 23.87 8.53
N PRO A 872 50.23 24.14 7.62
CA PRO A 872 50.06 25.07 6.51
C PRO A 872 49.35 24.43 5.31
N THR A 873 48.49 25.22 4.65
CA THR A 873 48.03 25.08 3.25
C THR A 873 47.96 23.67 2.66
N ALA A 874 46.80 23.03 2.72
CA ALA A 874 46.55 21.78 2.01
C ALA A 874 46.67 21.94 0.48
N SER A 875 47.43 21.05 -0.16
CA SER A 875 47.44 20.88 -1.60
C SER A 875 46.13 20.19 -2.07
N PRO A 876 45.60 20.52 -3.26
CA PRO A 876 44.35 19.93 -3.74
C PRO A 876 44.51 18.43 -4.04
N PHE A 877 43.70 17.60 -3.40
CA PHE A 877 43.61 16.18 -3.72
C PHE A 877 43.01 15.97 -5.12
N ARG A 878 43.62 15.10 -5.91
CA ARG A 878 42.91 14.44 -7.02
C ARG A 878 41.91 13.45 -6.43
N GLY A 879 40.71 13.40 -6.99
CA GLY A 879 39.81 12.26 -6.80
C GLY A 879 40.10 11.17 -7.83
N GLU A 880 40.03 9.91 -7.40
CA GLU A 880 39.95 8.75 -8.30
C GLU A 880 38.75 7.89 -7.87
N LEU A 881 37.75 7.88 -8.76
CA LEU A 881 36.62 6.93 -8.93
C LEU A 881 35.93 6.37 -7.67
#